data_AF-I7M3K7-F1
#
_entry.id   AF-I7M3K7-F1
#
_cell.length_a   1.000
_cell.length_b   1.000
_cell.length_c   1.000
_cell.angle_alpha   90.00
_cell.angle_beta   90.00
_cell.angle_gamma   90.00
#
_symmetry.space_group_name_H-M   'P 1'
#
loop_
_entity.id
_entity.type
_entity.pdbx_description
1 polymer ?
#
loop_
_entity_poly.entity_id
_entity_poly.type
_entity_poly.pdbx_seq_one_letter_code
_entity_poly.pdbx_strand_id
1 'polypeptide(L)'
;MIYKIFFIKFIQQISIKRQIKFFYSISKNKDQVLKIQEREIMAQQNQNQAIQELESKHYNPKEISSLMTLKTILVGLDKEIISGQITYELQKFKCELREKIRAVIKFYIEKIMSGKMTFQEYAQNLQKTMKYFIGLKQLQEKSGQKETKYDKQLSNRVQAIKKEFELLANEKELALKKIAILSGKNLDQSIYDIIDLDKKPFNEKFLLFATRYKQYHNMVTYISANMKESRLQELSTKLMPLLQRANAILSQLQNGQEVSINQIITAEMPPLTREIVLGMDENTFNQKLKTLFLLVQEVLDKEKKFKEFSRNAKKTKEHNWPVYSSFKIKQYQALFNYLNTLDQTVTPLPIIEVKEEKRNLVLEDTEVEFQDMIIKFKKLTGVPKGKYSLSYSFELNKQIISDNVDWCNENLEWNYMKKYSRGPDIKQLDNQIHTRTINVNIFKKGTLFGQDEYGRISIPLLDLATKSSINKPIQVQHKKDTFDLHFEVRIRICTQMFTPINIRSLIIIKQFQPFEVNNDLQIFLDSKIPEQYRIVANQPQKSQKQEQQQDQFGEDIVPKLQYLTRDDTSKSYAVFSNLQDSMIPEGLTKQEVIFPEDFKTTFCSSYINQMEDILKELSKYYVSLGKFQDRKFANTQIEEAMGKKFELEILPSKVESGKVTLNQIYTYYCDAIVKDRLRIELYIKLGLYDWASFCLARRQLLIQDMIDNEWDIEDVKEINVKSIIQKIKNTQNKGEELKKIMAYIKPQITFLKRGGEFREAAILKQLTEDMLPQGLTMKQALNPEDLDYNYCMSYLEKMTDQQAKAQAFFAKSGLKEEKAKAKALQENAFKCLYGLQNKMQTGQIDAEEIQDFYSDGIVLDRLRIQLYMKLKLYEWVGFCLEKRQIYIQDMKENEFQIKDVENIDLSQYI
;
A
#
# COMPACT_ATOMS: atom_id res chain seq x y z
N MET A 1 -100.64 -63.24 3.78
CA MET A 1 -99.60 -63.67 2.81
C MET A 1 -99.64 -62.87 1.50
N ILE A 2 -100.81 -62.57 0.94
CA ILE A 2 -100.97 -61.79 -0.32
C ILE A 2 -100.39 -60.36 -0.24
N TYR A 3 -100.54 -59.67 0.89
CA TYR A 3 -99.99 -58.31 1.08
C TYR A 3 -98.45 -58.24 1.06
N LYS A 4 -97.75 -59.32 1.42
CA LYS A 4 -96.27 -59.36 1.40
C LYS A 4 -95.70 -59.42 -0.01
N ILE A 5 -96.40 -60.10 -0.93
CA ILE A 5 -95.95 -60.22 -2.33
C ILE A 5 -96.16 -58.91 -3.09
N PHE A 6 -97.27 -58.20 -2.82
CA PHE A 6 -97.52 -56.89 -3.41
C PHE A 6 -96.53 -55.82 -2.92
N PHE A 7 -96.18 -55.84 -1.63
CA PHE A 7 -95.24 -54.88 -1.07
C PHE A 7 -93.82 -55.07 -1.62
N ILE A 8 -93.37 -56.31 -1.82
CA ILE A 8 -92.06 -56.61 -2.39
C ILE A 8 -91.98 -56.19 -3.87
N LYS A 9 -93.03 -56.45 -4.67
CA LYS A 9 -93.08 -55.98 -6.07
C LYS A 9 -93.16 -54.45 -6.17
N PHE A 10 -93.85 -53.79 -5.26
CA PHE A 10 -93.94 -52.33 -5.21
C PHE A 10 -92.58 -51.67 -4.86
N ILE A 11 -91.85 -52.23 -3.88
CA ILE A 11 -90.50 -51.74 -3.54
C ILE A 11 -89.50 -51.98 -4.67
N GLN A 12 -89.57 -53.11 -5.37
CA GLN A 12 -88.70 -53.38 -6.53
C GLN A 12 -88.95 -52.41 -7.69
N GLN A 13 -90.20 -52.05 -7.97
CA GLN A 13 -90.50 -51.05 -9.01
C GLN A 13 -90.06 -49.62 -8.62
N ILE A 14 -90.14 -49.25 -7.34
CA ILE A 14 -89.65 -47.94 -6.86
C ILE A 14 -88.12 -47.86 -6.91
N SER A 15 -87.42 -48.96 -6.60
CA SER A 15 -85.95 -49.02 -6.63
C SER A 15 -85.39 -48.87 -8.05
N ILE A 16 -85.99 -49.55 -9.04
CA ILE A 16 -85.58 -49.46 -10.45
C ILE A 16 -85.86 -48.05 -11.01
N LYS A 17 -87.03 -47.46 -10.71
CA LYS A 17 -87.33 -46.07 -11.11
C LYS A 17 -86.37 -45.04 -10.50
N ARG A 18 -85.93 -45.24 -9.24
CA ARG A 18 -84.95 -44.35 -8.59
C ARG A 18 -83.55 -44.50 -9.19
N GLN A 19 -83.12 -45.72 -9.53
CA GLN A 19 -81.82 -45.94 -10.17
C GLN A 19 -81.76 -45.35 -11.57
N ILE A 20 -82.80 -45.49 -12.39
CA ILE A 20 -82.86 -44.88 -13.72
C ILE A 20 -82.85 -43.35 -13.62
N LYS A 21 -83.57 -42.75 -12.66
CA LYS A 21 -83.54 -41.29 -12.41
C LYS A 21 -82.18 -40.79 -11.94
N PHE A 22 -81.48 -41.59 -11.13
CA PHE A 22 -80.13 -41.28 -10.64
C PHE A 22 -79.10 -41.30 -11.78
N PHE A 23 -79.10 -42.34 -12.62
CA PHE A 23 -78.21 -42.41 -13.79
C PHE A 23 -78.49 -41.32 -14.84
N TYR A 24 -79.77 -40.97 -15.07
CA TYR A 24 -80.11 -39.84 -15.95
C TYR A 24 -79.65 -38.49 -15.39
N SER A 25 -79.64 -38.31 -14.06
CA SER A 25 -79.14 -37.07 -13.43
C SER A 25 -77.62 -36.93 -13.48
N ILE A 26 -76.87 -38.05 -13.42
CA ILE A 26 -75.41 -38.05 -13.52
C ILE A 26 -74.95 -37.80 -14.96
N SER A 27 -75.62 -38.39 -15.96
CA SER A 27 -75.32 -38.15 -17.39
C SER A 27 -75.59 -36.69 -17.79
N LYS A 28 -76.70 -36.08 -17.36
CA LYS A 28 -77.02 -34.68 -17.68
C LYS A 28 -76.06 -33.68 -17.03
N ASN A 29 -75.56 -33.99 -15.84
CA ASN A 29 -74.55 -33.16 -15.16
C ASN A 29 -73.16 -33.32 -15.76
N LYS A 30 -72.79 -34.52 -16.25
CA LYS A 30 -71.47 -34.72 -16.88
C LYS A 30 -71.34 -33.96 -18.19
N ASP A 31 -72.36 -33.98 -19.04
CA ASP A 31 -72.36 -33.23 -20.31
C ASP A 31 -72.47 -31.71 -20.11
N GLN A 32 -73.15 -31.25 -19.06
CA GLN A 32 -73.18 -29.84 -18.71
C GLN A 32 -71.85 -29.38 -18.11
N VAL A 33 -71.21 -30.18 -17.24
CA VAL A 33 -69.90 -29.86 -16.68
C VAL A 33 -68.81 -29.92 -17.75
N LEU A 34 -68.84 -30.88 -18.68
CA LEU A 34 -67.92 -30.91 -19.82
C LEU A 34 -68.15 -29.74 -20.77
N LYS A 35 -69.39 -29.37 -21.09
CA LYS A 35 -69.66 -28.19 -21.93
C LYS A 35 -69.31 -26.87 -21.24
N ILE A 36 -69.43 -26.80 -19.91
CA ILE A 36 -68.98 -25.63 -19.13
C ILE A 36 -67.45 -25.60 -19.09
N GLN A 37 -66.77 -26.73 -18.86
CA GLN A 37 -65.31 -26.82 -18.89
C GLN A 37 -64.74 -26.57 -20.29
N GLU A 38 -65.34 -27.07 -21.36
CA GLU A 38 -64.93 -26.80 -22.74
C GLU A 38 -65.20 -25.35 -23.14
N ARG A 39 -66.30 -24.75 -22.66
CA ARG A 39 -66.56 -23.31 -22.84
C ARG A 39 -65.61 -22.45 -22.02
N GLU A 40 -65.23 -22.87 -20.82
CA GLU A 40 -64.24 -22.20 -19.98
C GLU A 40 -62.85 -22.33 -20.60
N ILE A 41 -62.44 -23.52 -21.07
CA ILE A 41 -61.17 -23.76 -21.75
C ILE A 41 -61.09 -23.01 -23.07
N MET A 42 -62.15 -23.01 -23.90
CA MET A 42 -62.19 -22.21 -25.13
C MET A 42 -62.27 -20.71 -24.85
N ALA A 43 -62.99 -20.27 -23.81
CA ALA A 43 -63.00 -18.87 -23.41
C ALA A 43 -61.62 -18.44 -22.93
N GLN A 44 -60.90 -19.30 -22.20
CA GLN A 44 -59.56 -19.04 -21.65
C GLN A 44 -58.48 -19.13 -22.75
N GLN A 45 -58.62 -20.02 -23.73
CA GLN A 45 -57.79 -20.08 -24.93
C GLN A 45 -58.01 -18.86 -25.82
N ASN A 46 -59.26 -18.46 -26.09
CA ASN A 46 -59.57 -17.25 -26.84
C ASN A 46 -59.13 -15.97 -26.10
N GLN A 47 -59.17 -15.96 -24.76
CA GLN A 47 -58.62 -14.87 -23.95
C GLN A 47 -57.09 -14.81 -24.06
N ASN A 48 -56.40 -15.95 -23.99
CA ASN A 48 -54.95 -16.03 -24.15
C ASN A 48 -54.49 -15.66 -25.56
N GLN A 49 -55.26 -16.03 -26.59
CA GLN A 49 -54.97 -15.69 -27.98
C GLN A 49 -55.22 -14.21 -28.27
N ALA A 50 -56.30 -13.62 -27.73
CA ALA A 50 -56.55 -12.18 -27.80
C ALA A 50 -55.52 -11.35 -27.01
N ILE A 51 -55.01 -11.87 -25.88
CA ILE A 51 -53.91 -11.27 -25.11
C ILE A 51 -52.60 -11.34 -25.90
N GLN A 52 -52.27 -12.48 -26.55
CA GLN A 52 -51.10 -12.62 -27.41
C GLN A 52 -51.16 -11.74 -28.69
N GLU A 53 -52.35 -11.56 -29.28
CA GLU A 53 -52.56 -10.65 -30.41
C GLU A 53 -52.49 -9.17 -30.01
N LEU A 54 -52.95 -8.80 -28.81
CA LEU A 54 -52.77 -7.46 -28.24
C LEU A 54 -51.31 -7.20 -27.81
N GLU A 55 -50.61 -8.22 -27.30
CA GLU A 55 -49.19 -8.17 -26.90
C GLU A 55 -48.24 -8.02 -28.11
N SER A 56 -48.55 -8.66 -29.24
CA SER A 56 -47.74 -8.56 -30.46
C SER A 56 -47.96 -7.26 -31.24
N LYS A 57 -49.15 -6.65 -31.16
CA LYS A 57 -49.45 -5.37 -31.83
C LYS A 57 -48.97 -4.12 -31.09
N HIS A 58 -48.70 -4.20 -29.78
CA HIS A 58 -48.45 -2.99 -28.96
C HIS A 58 -47.21 -3.07 -28.04
N TYR A 59 -46.41 -4.13 -28.10
CA TYR A 59 -45.13 -4.19 -27.37
C TYR A 59 -44.03 -3.42 -28.11
N ASN A 60 -43.64 -2.28 -27.55
CA ASN A 60 -42.41 -1.58 -27.94
C ASN A 60 -41.50 -1.50 -26.72
N PRO A 61 -40.32 -2.17 -26.72
CA PRO A 61 -39.39 -2.16 -25.59
C PRO A 61 -38.83 -0.76 -25.27
N LYS A 62 -39.11 0.24 -26.10
CA LYS A 62 -38.72 1.64 -25.91
C LYS A 62 -39.85 2.53 -25.37
N GLU A 63 -41.04 1.99 -25.07
CA GLU A 63 -42.19 2.77 -24.62
C GLU A 63 -42.68 2.40 -23.21
N ILE A 64 -42.93 3.42 -22.39
CA ILE A 64 -43.39 3.30 -20.99
C ILE A 64 -44.80 2.71 -20.86
N SER A 65 -45.62 2.84 -21.91
CA SER A 65 -46.95 2.22 -22.07
C SER A 65 -46.87 0.69 -21.99
N SER A 66 -45.81 0.10 -22.53
CA SER A 66 -45.54 -1.33 -22.47
C SER A 66 -45.22 -1.76 -21.03
N LEU A 67 -44.42 -0.99 -20.29
CA LEU A 67 -44.06 -1.31 -18.89
C LEU A 67 -45.27 -1.41 -17.95
N MET A 68 -46.20 -0.46 -18.03
CA MET A 68 -47.41 -0.43 -17.18
C MET A 68 -48.37 -1.58 -17.51
N THR A 69 -48.44 -1.96 -18.78
CA THR A 69 -49.21 -3.12 -19.25
C THR A 69 -48.64 -4.41 -18.65
N LEU A 70 -47.31 -4.60 -18.73
CA LEU A 70 -46.64 -5.80 -18.22
C LEU A 70 -46.69 -5.91 -16.68
N LYS A 71 -46.50 -4.82 -15.93
CA LYS A 71 -46.62 -4.82 -14.45
C LYS A 71 -48.01 -5.24 -13.99
N THR A 72 -49.06 -4.81 -14.69
CA THR A 72 -50.44 -5.16 -14.35
C THR A 72 -50.74 -6.63 -14.60
N ILE A 73 -50.23 -7.20 -15.71
CA ILE A 73 -50.33 -8.64 -16.01
C ILE A 73 -49.63 -9.45 -14.92
N LEU A 74 -48.46 -9.01 -14.46
CA LEU A 74 -47.72 -9.67 -13.38
C LEU A 74 -48.49 -9.71 -12.06
N VAL A 75 -49.12 -8.59 -11.66
CA VAL A 75 -49.95 -8.50 -10.45
C VAL A 75 -51.22 -9.36 -10.57
N GLY A 76 -51.78 -9.48 -11.76
CA GLY A 76 -52.90 -10.39 -12.04
C GLY A 76 -52.50 -11.85 -11.87
N LEU A 77 -51.37 -12.25 -12.46
CA LEU A 77 -50.80 -13.59 -12.33
C LEU A 77 -50.45 -13.93 -10.87
N ASP A 78 -49.89 -12.99 -10.11
CA ASP A 78 -49.57 -13.20 -8.68
C ASP A 78 -50.82 -13.50 -7.84
N LYS A 79 -51.98 -12.93 -8.17
CA LYS A 79 -53.25 -13.23 -7.50
C LYS A 79 -53.82 -14.60 -7.89
N GLU A 80 -53.70 -15.01 -9.15
CA GLU A 80 -54.13 -16.34 -9.61
C GLU A 80 -53.23 -17.45 -9.04
N ILE A 81 -51.93 -17.18 -8.85
CA ILE A 81 -50.96 -18.08 -8.20
C ILE A 81 -51.32 -18.33 -6.72
N ILE A 82 -51.74 -17.30 -5.99
CA ILE A 82 -52.20 -17.43 -4.59
C ILE A 82 -53.47 -18.30 -4.51
N SER A 83 -54.27 -18.37 -5.58
CA SER A 83 -55.47 -19.21 -5.65
C SER A 83 -55.24 -20.68 -6.05
N GLY A 84 -53.98 -21.10 -6.25
CA GLY A 84 -53.60 -22.52 -6.38
C GLY A 84 -53.78 -23.16 -7.77
N GLN A 85 -54.16 -22.40 -8.80
CA GLN A 85 -54.27 -22.90 -10.17
C GLN A 85 -53.07 -22.43 -11.00
N ILE A 86 -52.02 -23.25 -11.14
CA ILE A 86 -50.85 -22.86 -11.95
C ILE A 86 -50.35 -24.04 -12.78
N THR A 87 -50.25 -23.84 -14.10
CA THR A 87 -49.52 -24.75 -15.00
C THR A 87 -48.07 -24.29 -15.18
N TYR A 88 -47.18 -25.19 -15.59
CA TYR A 88 -45.77 -24.88 -15.83
C TYR A 88 -45.58 -23.76 -16.88
N GLU A 89 -46.45 -23.69 -17.91
CA GLU A 89 -46.38 -22.64 -18.92
C GLU A 89 -46.66 -21.25 -18.33
N LEU A 90 -47.59 -21.14 -17.38
CA LEU A 90 -47.91 -19.89 -16.68
C LEU A 90 -46.75 -19.40 -15.80
N GLN A 91 -46.01 -20.32 -15.16
CA GLN A 91 -44.78 -19.97 -14.44
C GLN A 91 -43.67 -19.50 -15.37
N LYS A 92 -43.48 -20.17 -16.51
CA LYS A 92 -42.48 -19.79 -17.51
C LYS A 92 -42.80 -18.42 -18.11
N PHE A 93 -44.06 -18.18 -18.49
CA PHE A 93 -44.52 -16.90 -19.00
C PHE A 93 -44.33 -15.77 -17.97
N LYS A 94 -44.59 -16.04 -16.69
CA LYS A 94 -44.31 -15.08 -15.60
C LYS A 94 -42.83 -14.70 -15.50
N CYS A 95 -41.92 -15.65 -15.65
CA CYS A 95 -40.48 -15.38 -15.67
C CYS A 95 -40.09 -14.52 -16.88
N GLU A 96 -40.58 -14.86 -18.07
CA GLU A 96 -40.33 -14.08 -19.30
C GLU A 96 -40.90 -12.66 -19.20
N LEU A 97 -42.07 -12.50 -18.58
CA LEU A 97 -42.71 -11.20 -18.34
C LEU A 97 -41.89 -10.33 -17.38
N ARG A 98 -41.31 -10.92 -16.32
CA ARG A 98 -40.40 -10.21 -15.40
C ARG A 98 -39.14 -9.72 -16.10
N GLU A 99 -38.57 -10.52 -17.00
CA GLU A 99 -37.40 -10.12 -17.80
C GLU A 99 -37.72 -8.96 -18.76
N LYS A 100 -38.89 -8.99 -19.42
CA LYS A 100 -39.32 -7.88 -20.29
C LYS A 100 -39.55 -6.58 -19.49
N ILE A 101 -40.15 -6.67 -18.30
CA ILE A 101 -40.30 -5.53 -17.37
C ILE A 101 -38.94 -4.96 -16.98
N ARG A 102 -37.98 -5.82 -16.62
CA ARG A 102 -36.60 -5.41 -16.28
C ARG A 102 -35.91 -4.70 -17.44
N ALA A 103 -36.05 -5.20 -18.66
CA ALA A 103 -35.43 -4.61 -19.85
C ALA A 103 -35.94 -3.18 -20.13
N VAL A 104 -37.25 -2.94 -20.02
CA VAL A 104 -37.83 -1.59 -20.23
C VAL A 104 -37.44 -0.65 -19.09
N ILE A 105 -37.43 -1.10 -17.84
CA ILE A 105 -36.97 -0.30 -16.69
C ILE A 105 -35.49 0.09 -16.88
N LYS A 106 -34.64 -0.86 -17.27
CA LYS A 106 -33.22 -0.63 -17.52
C LYS A 106 -32.99 0.43 -18.60
N PHE A 107 -33.74 0.39 -19.70
CA PHE A 107 -33.65 1.38 -20.78
C PHE A 107 -33.95 2.82 -20.30
N TYR A 108 -34.96 3.01 -19.45
CA TYR A 108 -35.30 4.33 -18.93
C TYR A 108 -34.31 4.83 -17.86
N ILE A 109 -33.80 3.93 -17.00
CA ILE A 109 -32.73 4.26 -16.06
C ILE A 109 -31.48 4.71 -16.82
N GLU A 110 -31.08 3.97 -17.86
CA GLU A 110 -29.92 4.31 -18.69
C GLU A 110 -30.09 5.67 -19.37
N LYS A 111 -31.29 6.01 -19.87
CA LYS A 111 -31.56 7.34 -20.46
C LYS A 111 -31.53 8.48 -19.46
N ILE A 112 -32.03 8.27 -18.24
CA ILE A 112 -32.02 9.28 -17.17
C ILE A 112 -30.59 9.49 -16.66
N MET A 113 -29.86 8.40 -16.40
CA MET A 113 -28.45 8.45 -15.95
C MET A 113 -27.52 9.04 -17.01
N SER A 114 -27.81 8.83 -18.30
CA SER A 114 -27.03 9.42 -19.40
C SER A 114 -27.45 10.85 -19.76
N GLY A 115 -28.37 11.49 -19.01
CA GLY A 115 -28.88 12.83 -19.30
C GLY A 115 -29.68 12.98 -20.60
N LYS A 116 -30.03 11.87 -21.27
CA LYS A 116 -30.79 11.85 -22.54
C LYS A 116 -32.30 11.99 -22.33
N MET A 117 -32.74 12.00 -21.08
CA MET A 117 -34.12 12.22 -20.68
C MET A 117 -34.15 12.86 -19.28
N THR A 118 -34.87 13.95 -19.15
CA THR A 118 -35.13 14.63 -17.88
C THR A 118 -36.28 13.95 -17.12
N PHE A 119 -36.33 14.13 -15.79
CA PHE A 119 -37.45 13.65 -14.99
C PHE A 119 -38.80 14.23 -15.43
N GLN A 120 -38.79 15.47 -15.92
CA GLN A 120 -39.99 16.15 -16.39
C GLN A 120 -40.49 15.51 -17.69
N GLU A 121 -39.61 15.11 -18.60
CA GLU A 121 -39.96 14.34 -19.81
C GLU A 121 -40.47 12.93 -19.48
N TYR A 122 -39.89 12.27 -18.47
CA TYR A 122 -40.38 10.97 -17.97
C TYR A 122 -41.79 11.10 -17.38
N ALA A 123 -42.04 12.11 -16.54
CA ALA A 123 -43.36 12.40 -15.97
C ALA A 123 -44.38 12.78 -17.06
N GLN A 124 -43.98 13.57 -18.07
CA GLN A 124 -44.82 13.89 -19.22
C GLN A 124 -45.17 12.64 -20.05
N ASN A 125 -44.24 11.71 -20.23
CA ASN A 125 -44.49 10.45 -20.93
C ASN A 125 -45.46 9.53 -20.15
N LEU A 126 -45.35 9.48 -18.82
CA LEU A 126 -46.35 8.83 -17.97
C LEU A 126 -47.72 9.50 -18.08
N GLN A 127 -47.76 10.83 -18.09
CA GLN A 127 -49.00 11.60 -18.21
C GLN A 127 -49.66 11.42 -19.59
N LYS A 128 -48.88 11.36 -20.67
CA LYS A 128 -49.37 11.01 -22.03
C LYS A 128 -49.96 9.60 -22.06
N THR A 129 -49.29 8.64 -21.41
CA THR A 129 -49.76 7.26 -21.29
C THR A 129 -51.06 7.17 -20.48
N MET A 130 -51.17 7.92 -19.38
CA MET A 130 -52.40 8.03 -18.60
C MET A 130 -53.56 8.60 -19.43
N LYS A 131 -53.32 9.68 -20.18
CA LYS A 131 -54.32 10.28 -21.10
C LYS A 131 -54.76 9.29 -22.18
N TYR A 132 -53.85 8.50 -22.73
CA TYR A 132 -54.16 7.46 -23.71
C TYR A 132 -55.12 6.39 -23.16
N PHE A 133 -54.86 5.87 -21.95
CA PHE A 133 -55.75 4.87 -21.33
C PHE A 133 -57.09 5.45 -20.87
N ILE A 134 -57.13 6.73 -20.45
CA ILE A 134 -58.39 7.45 -20.19
C ILE A 134 -59.19 7.59 -21.49
N GLY A 135 -58.54 7.90 -22.61
CA GLY A 135 -59.17 7.97 -23.93
C GLY A 135 -59.75 6.63 -24.39
N LEU A 136 -59.03 5.52 -24.18
CA LEU A 136 -59.53 4.17 -24.45
C LEU A 136 -60.78 3.82 -23.61
N LYS A 137 -60.77 4.19 -22.32
CA LYS A 137 -61.92 4.00 -21.42
C LYS A 137 -63.15 4.79 -21.92
N GLN A 138 -62.96 6.05 -22.30
CA GLN A 138 -64.04 6.90 -22.81
C GLN A 138 -64.61 6.41 -24.16
N LEU A 139 -63.77 5.85 -25.04
CA LEU A 139 -64.21 5.22 -26.29
C LEU A 139 -65.06 3.98 -26.03
N GLN A 140 -64.74 3.21 -24.99
CA GLN A 140 -65.48 2.00 -24.62
C GLN A 140 -66.81 2.34 -23.91
N GLU A 141 -66.83 3.34 -23.02
CA GLU A 141 -68.06 3.85 -22.39
C GLU A 141 -69.05 4.38 -23.44
N LYS A 142 -68.56 5.00 -24.52
CA LYS A 142 -69.38 5.43 -25.68
C LYS A 142 -69.92 4.27 -26.53
N SER A 143 -69.35 3.07 -26.42
CA SER A 143 -69.79 1.89 -27.19
C SER A 143 -70.97 1.12 -26.57
N GLY A 144 -71.44 1.53 -25.38
CA GLY A 144 -72.69 1.05 -24.78
C GLY A 144 -72.68 -0.39 -24.25
N GLN A 145 -71.53 -1.06 -24.16
CA GLN A 145 -71.44 -2.40 -23.57
C GLN A 145 -71.47 -2.32 -22.04
N LYS A 146 -72.33 -3.12 -21.38
CA LYS A 146 -72.43 -3.22 -19.91
C LYS A 146 -71.07 -3.58 -19.29
N GLU A 147 -70.75 -2.96 -18.15
CA GLU A 147 -69.50 -3.14 -17.38
C GLU A 147 -68.93 -4.54 -17.49
N THR A 148 -67.90 -4.67 -18.33
CA THR A 148 -67.19 -5.92 -18.54
C THR A 148 -66.06 -6.04 -17.53
N LYS A 149 -65.57 -7.28 -17.30
CA LYS A 149 -64.34 -7.56 -16.54
C LYS A 149 -63.15 -6.71 -17.04
N TYR A 150 -63.19 -6.30 -18.32
CA TYR A 150 -62.24 -5.44 -18.99
C TYR A 150 -62.32 -3.95 -18.55
N ASP A 151 -63.51 -3.41 -18.30
CA ASP A 151 -63.69 -2.04 -17.75
C ASP A 151 -63.09 -1.92 -16.35
N LYS A 152 -63.27 -2.97 -15.54
CA LYS A 152 -62.65 -3.05 -14.21
C LYS A 152 -61.13 -3.16 -14.31
N GLN A 153 -60.60 -3.86 -15.31
CA GLN A 153 -59.15 -3.93 -15.57
C GLN A 153 -58.59 -2.58 -16.04
N LEU A 154 -59.27 -1.86 -16.93
CA LEU A 154 -58.90 -0.51 -17.36
C LEU A 154 -58.95 0.50 -16.22
N SER A 155 -59.97 0.44 -15.37
CA SER A 155 -60.08 1.29 -14.17
C SER A 155 -58.93 1.02 -13.19
N ASN A 156 -58.58 -0.26 -12.96
CA ASN A 156 -57.43 -0.64 -12.14
C ASN A 156 -56.10 -0.16 -12.75
N ARG A 157 -55.95 -0.20 -14.09
CA ARG A 157 -54.77 0.33 -14.80
C ARG A 157 -54.64 1.84 -14.61
N VAL A 158 -55.73 2.59 -14.77
CA VAL A 158 -55.75 4.05 -14.55
C VAL A 158 -55.46 4.38 -13.07
N GLN A 159 -56.02 3.64 -12.11
CA GLN A 159 -55.71 3.84 -10.68
C GLN A 159 -54.25 3.50 -10.33
N ALA A 160 -53.68 2.44 -10.91
CA ALA A 160 -52.28 2.09 -10.69
C ALA A 160 -51.34 3.17 -11.25
N ILE A 161 -51.62 3.68 -12.47
CA ILE A 161 -50.88 4.78 -13.08
C ILE A 161 -51.04 6.07 -12.25
N LYS A 162 -52.25 6.36 -11.76
CA LYS A 162 -52.52 7.54 -10.93
C LYS A 162 -51.79 7.48 -9.59
N LYS A 163 -51.78 6.33 -8.92
CA LYS A 163 -51.00 6.10 -7.70
C LYS A 163 -49.50 6.21 -7.95
N GLU A 164 -48.99 5.65 -9.05
CA GLU A 164 -47.55 5.75 -9.37
C GLU A 164 -47.15 7.18 -9.76
N PHE A 165 -48.05 7.95 -10.39
CA PHE A 165 -47.88 9.37 -10.67
C PHE A 165 -47.92 10.24 -9.39
N GLU A 166 -48.86 9.99 -8.48
CA GLU A 166 -48.95 10.67 -7.17
C GLU A 166 -47.71 10.36 -6.31
N LEU A 167 -47.21 9.12 -6.35
CA LEU A 167 -45.99 8.71 -5.63
C LEU A 167 -44.73 9.34 -6.26
N LEU A 168 -44.66 9.47 -7.58
CA LEU A 168 -43.58 10.18 -8.27
C LEU A 168 -43.62 11.71 -8.06
N ALA A 169 -44.81 12.30 -7.93
CA ALA A 169 -45.00 13.73 -7.72
C ALA A 169 -44.71 14.18 -6.28
N ASN A 170 -45.06 13.35 -5.29
CA ASN A 170 -44.96 13.70 -3.87
C ASN A 170 -43.77 13.05 -3.15
N GLU A 171 -43.27 11.91 -3.63
CA GLU A 171 -42.25 11.10 -2.96
C GLU A 171 -41.17 10.63 -3.96
N LYS A 172 -40.58 11.58 -4.70
CA LYS A 172 -39.56 11.37 -5.74
C LYS A 172 -38.46 10.38 -5.33
N GLU A 173 -38.03 10.43 -4.07
CA GLU A 173 -36.99 9.58 -3.49
C GLU A 173 -37.45 8.13 -3.25
N LEU A 174 -38.70 7.93 -2.84
CA LEU A 174 -39.29 6.62 -2.57
C LEU A 174 -39.65 5.89 -3.87
N ALA A 175 -40.02 6.65 -4.90
CA ALA A 175 -40.23 6.14 -6.26
C ALA A 175 -38.93 5.63 -6.89
N LEU A 176 -37.81 6.34 -6.70
CA LEU A 176 -36.49 5.91 -7.16
C LEU A 176 -36.00 4.67 -6.42
N LYS A 177 -36.21 4.59 -5.10
CA LYS A 177 -35.94 3.39 -4.28
C LYS A 177 -36.70 2.16 -4.80
N LYS A 178 -37.99 2.30 -5.13
CA LYS A 178 -38.79 1.19 -5.70
C LYS A 178 -38.33 0.77 -7.10
N ILE A 179 -37.96 1.72 -7.96
CA ILE A 179 -37.46 1.43 -9.32
C ILE A 179 -36.10 0.72 -9.29
N ALA A 180 -35.20 1.15 -8.40
CA ALA A 180 -33.89 0.55 -8.15
C ALA A 180 -33.99 -0.91 -7.68
N ILE A 181 -34.80 -1.17 -6.64
CA ILE A 181 -35.03 -2.51 -6.08
C ILE A 181 -35.61 -3.48 -7.13
N LEU A 182 -36.52 -3.01 -7.97
CA LEU A 182 -37.15 -3.82 -9.03
C LEU A 182 -36.19 -4.20 -10.18
N SER A 183 -35.05 -3.51 -10.32
CA SER A 183 -34.07 -3.74 -11.39
C SER A 183 -33.07 -4.88 -11.09
N GLY A 184 -33.05 -5.42 -9.86
CA GLY A 184 -32.21 -6.55 -9.49
C GLY A 184 -30.70 -6.27 -9.39
N LYS A 185 -30.28 -5.01 -9.49
CA LYS A 185 -28.90 -4.61 -9.15
C LYS A 185 -28.81 -4.36 -7.64
N ASN A 186 -27.83 -4.96 -6.97
CA ASN A 186 -27.29 -4.40 -5.74
C ASN A 186 -26.64 -3.07 -6.13
N LEU A 187 -27.44 -2.00 -6.08
CA LEU A 187 -26.95 -0.65 -6.29
C LEU A 187 -26.21 -0.28 -5.02
N ASP A 188 -24.90 -0.11 -5.18
CA ASP A 188 -23.98 0.35 -4.17
C ASP A 188 -24.53 1.63 -3.50
N GLN A 189 -24.25 1.81 -2.21
CA GLN A 189 -24.80 2.89 -1.38
C GLN A 189 -24.58 4.30 -2.01
N SER A 190 -23.61 4.42 -2.92
CA SER A 190 -23.21 5.63 -3.64
C SER A 190 -24.22 6.18 -4.65
N ILE A 191 -25.18 5.40 -5.15
CA ILE A 191 -26.26 5.92 -6.02
C ILE A 191 -27.37 6.60 -5.21
N TYR A 192 -27.47 6.28 -3.92
CA TYR A 192 -28.43 6.92 -3.01
C TYR A 192 -28.00 8.37 -2.66
N ASP A 193 -26.70 8.68 -2.70
CA ASP A 193 -26.16 10.04 -2.50
C ASP A 193 -26.35 10.98 -3.71
N ILE A 194 -26.66 10.42 -4.89
CA ILE A 194 -26.74 11.13 -6.17
C ILE A 194 -28.09 11.87 -6.34
N ILE A 195 -29.13 11.44 -5.63
CA ILE A 195 -30.49 11.91 -5.92
C ILE A 195 -30.77 13.34 -5.39
N ASP A 196 -29.88 13.93 -4.58
CA ASP A 196 -30.06 15.31 -4.11
C ASP A 196 -28.77 16.11 -3.84
N LEU A 197 -27.72 15.93 -4.65
CA LEU A 197 -26.50 16.73 -4.54
C LEU A 197 -26.74 18.25 -4.67
N ASP A 198 -27.79 18.64 -5.39
CA ASP A 198 -28.16 20.04 -5.55
C ASP A 198 -28.94 20.62 -4.37
N LYS A 199 -29.47 19.78 -3.47
CA LYS A 199 -30.14 20.19 -2.23
C LYS A 199 -29.23 20.09 -1.00
N LYS A 200 -28.03 19.54 -1.14
CA LYS A 200 -27.04 19.56 -0.06
C LYS A 200 -26.66 21.01 0.28
N PRO A 201 -26.34 21.30 1.55
CA PRO A 201 -25.79 22.60 1.93
C PRO A 201 -24.64 22.99 0.99
N PHE A 202 -24.54 24.29 0.67
CA PHE A 202 -23.54 24.83 -0.24
C PHE A 202 -22.13 24.28 0.06
N ASN A 203 -21.75 24.18 1.33
CA ASN A 203 -20.44 23.73 1.78
C ASN A 203 -20.17 22.28 1.39
N GLU A 204 -21.14 21.39 1.57
CA GLU A 204 -21.04 19.97 1.19
C GLU A 204 -21.01 19.81 -0.33
N LYS A 205 -21.82 20.60 -1.03
CA LYS A 205 -21.88 20.63 -2.51
C LYS A 205 -20.53 21.07 -3.10
N PHE A 206 -19.97 22.15 -2.56
CA PHE A 206 -18.67 22.68 -2.93
C PHE A 206 -17.56 21.68 -2.63
N LEU A 207 -17.52 21.14 -1.41
CA LEU A 207 -16.51 20.17 -0.98
C LEU A 207 -16.50 18.94 -1.90
N LEU A 208 -17.66 18.35 -2.16
CA LEU A 208 -17.78 17.18 -3.02
C LEU A 208 -17.29 17.47 -4.45
N PHE A 209 -17.71 18.59 -5.03
CA PHE A 209 -17.33 18.97 -6.39
C PHE A 209 -15.83 19.30 -6.50
N ALA A 210 -15.29 20.03 -5.53
CA ALA A 210 -13.87 20.36 -5.42
C ALA A 210 -13.01 19.09 -5.28
N THR A 211 -13.45 18.13 -4.47
CA THR A 211 -12.80 16.82 -4.33
C THR A 211 -12.76 16.08 -5.67
N ARG A 212 -13.89 15.99 -6.37
CA ARG A 212 -13.95 15.32 -7.68
C ARG A 212 -13.05 16.00 -8.70
N TYR A 213 -13.10 17.33 -8.77
CA TYR A 213 -12.23 18.10 -9.64
C TYR A 213 -10.75 17.77 -9.41
N LYS A 214 -10.29 17.82 -8.15
CA LYS A 214 -8.89 17.59 -7.80
C LYS A 214 -8.44 16.16 -8.10
N GLN A 215 -9.29 15.16 -7.82
CA GLN A 215 -9.00 13.75 -8.13
C GLN A 215 -8.79 13.53 -9.64
N TYR A 216 -9.66 14.10 -10.47
CA TYR A 216 -9.52 14.02 -11.94
C TYR A 216 -8.33 14.83 -12.45
N HIS A 217 -8.05 15.98 -11.87
CA HIS A 217 -6.86 16.76 -12.18
C HIS A 217 -5.59 15.96 -11.88
N ASN A 218 -5.50 15.32 -10.70
CA ASN A 218 -4.38 14.46 -10.34
C ASN A 218 -4.20 13.30 -11.31
N MET A 219 -5.31 12.67 -11.73
CA MET A 219 -5.29 11.60 -12.74
C MET A 219 -4.72 12.10 -14.08
N VAL A 220 -5.16 13.27 -14.56
CA VAL A 220 -4.64 13.85 -15.80
C VAL A 220 -3.15 14.17 -15.68
N THR A 221 -2.72 14.83 -14.60
CA THR A 221 -1.29 15.12 -14.35
C THR A 221 -0.45 13.85 -14.31
N TYR A 222 -0.94 12.82 -13.62
CA TYR A 222 -0.26 11.55 -13.51
C TYR A 222 -0.11 10.89 -14.88
N ILE A 223 -1.19 10.81 -15.65
CA ILE A 223 -1.16 10.15 -16.96
C ILE A 223 -0.27 10.93 -17.94
N SER A 224 -0.30 12.27 -17.90
CA SER A 224 0.55 13.09 -18.76
C SER A 224 2.04 12.94 -18.49
N ALA A 225 2.42 12.70 -17.22
CA ALA A 225 3.81 12.49 -16.84
C ALA A 225 4.29 11.04 -17.10
N ASN A 226 3.38 10.05 -17.13
CA ASN A 226 3.76 8.64 -17.00
C ASN A 226 3.29 7.71 -18.14
N MET A 227 2.38 8.09 -19.05
CA MET A 227 1.88 7.22 -20.13
C MET A 227 2.25 7.70 -21.55
N LYS A 228 2.12 6.81 -22.55
CA LYS A 228 2.46 7.09 -23.95
C LYS A 228 1.50 8.09 -24.60
N GLU A 229 1.98 8.76 -25.65
CA GLU A 229 1.32 9.81 -26.43
C GLU A 229 -0.07 9.43 -26.99
N SER A 230 -0.30 8.15 -27.30
CA SER A 230 -1.60 7.68 -27.81
C SER A 230 -2.72 7.67 -26.76
N ARG A 231 -2.44 7.41 -25.48
CA ARG A 231 -3.42 7.58 -24.39
C ARG A 231 -3.59 9.06 -24.02
N LEU A 232 -2.52 9.84 -24.14
CA LEU A 232 -2.51 11.29 -23.92
C LEU A 232 -3.47 12.05 -24.85
N GLN A 233 -3.63 11.62 -26.11
CA GLN A 233 -4.60 12.20 -27.05
C GLN A 233 -6.07 11.97 -26.66
N GLU A 234 -6.41 10.80 -26.11
CA GLU A 234 -7.77 10.52 -25.63
C GLU A 234 -8.09 11.31 -24.35
N LEU A 235 -7.08 11.52 -23.50
CA LEU A 235 -7.16 12.37 -22.31
C LEU A 235 -7.30 13.86 -22.64
N SER A 236 -6.53 14.37 -23.60
CA SER A 236 -6.58 15.78 -23.99
C SER A 236 -7.90 16.15 -24.67
N THR A 237 -8.55 15.20 -25.35
CA THR A 237 -9.83 15.43 -26.04
C THR A 237 -11.07 15.25 -25.17
N LYS A 238 -11.05 14.38 -24.14
CA LYS A 238 -12.21 14.14 -23.26
C LYS A 238 -12.08 14.77 -21.88
N LEU A 239 -10.93 14.62 -21.22
CA LEU A 239 -10.76 14.94 -19.80
C LEU A 239 -10.31 16.38 -19.55
N MET A 240 -9.48 16.96 -20.42
CA MET A 240 -9.08 18.37 -20.28
C MET A 240 -10.23 19.37 -20.49
N PRO A 241 -11.11 19.23 -21.51
CA PRO A 241 -12.28 20.09 -21.65
C PRO A 241 -13.25 19.94 -20.48
N LEU A 242 -13.39 18.71 -19.95
CA LEU A 242 -14.19 18.44 -18.76
C LEU A 242 -13.63 19.15 -17.52
N LEU A 243 -12.32 19.09 -17.31
CA LEU A 243 -11.66 19.81 -16.21
C LEU A 243 -11.79 21.33 -16.36
N GLN A 244 -11.69 21.88 -17.58
CA GLN A 244 -11.91 23.31 -17.80
C GLN A 244 -13.34 23.73 -17.44
N ARG A 245 -14.34 22.96 -17.87
CA ARG A 245 -15.75 23.16 -17.52
C ARG A 245 -15.98 23.03 -16.01
N ALA A 246 -15.38 22.02 -15.38
CA ALA A 246 -15.48 21.82 -13.95
C ALA A 246 -14.81 22.95 -13.16
N ASN A 247 -13.65 23.46 -13.60
CA ASN A 247 -13.00 24.60 -12.96
C ASN A 247 -13.86 25.86 -13.03
N ALA A 248 -14.52 26.11 -14.16
CA ALA A 248 -15.45 27.24 -14.30
C ALA A 248 -16.61 27.15 -13.30
N ILE A 249 -17.21 25.95 -13.15
CA ILE A 249 -18.29 25.71 -12.19
C ILE A 249 -17.80 25.81 -10.75
N LEU A 250 -16.57 25.34 -10.47
CA LEU A 250 -15.96 25.49 -9.17
C LEU A 250 -15.81 26.97 -8.83
N SER A 251 -15.35 27.82 -9.76
CA SER A 251 -15.27 29.27 -9.57
C SER A 251 -16.64 29.92 -9.36
N GLN A 252 -17.67 29.48 -10.09
CA GLN A 252 -19.04 29.96 -9.89
C GLN A 252 -19.55 29.62 -8.48
N LEU A 253 -19.33 28.38 -8.03
CA LEU A 253 -19.66 27.97 -6.66
C LEU A 253 -18.86 28.79 -5.64
N GLN A 254 -17.54 28.97 -5.81
CA GLN A 254 -16.72 29.81 -4.91
C GLN A 254 -17.29 31.22 -4.70
N ASN A 255 -17.88 31.80 -5.76
CA ASN A 255 -18.51 33.11 -5.73
C ASN A 255 -19.95 33.10 -5.17
N GLY A 256 -20.40 31.99 -4.58
CA GLY A 256 -21.72 31.85 -3.98
C GLY A 256 -22.86 31.66 -4.98
N GLN A 257 -22.57 31.34 -6.25
CA GLN A 257 -23.61 31.13 -7.26
C GLN A 257 -24.23 29.74 -7.10
N GLU A 258 -25.56 29.66 -7.19
CA GLU A 258 -26.26 28.38 -7.25
C GLU A 258 -26.08 27.74 -8.63
N VAL A 259 -25.23 26.71 -8.70
CA VAL A 259 -24.98 25.95 -9.93
C VAL A 259 -25.32 24.50 -9.71
N SER A 260 -26.06 23.86 -10.62
CA SER A 260 -26.35 22.43 -10.55
C SER A 260 -25.09 21.62 -10.84
N ILE A 261 -24.66 20.77 -9.89
CA ILE A 261 -23.47 19.92 -10.05
C ILE A 261 -23.82 18.47 -10.36
N ASN A 262 -25.09 18.09 -10.20
CA ASN A 262 -25.49 16.70 -10.19
C ASN A 262 -25.20 16.01 -11.53
N GLN A 263 -25.54 16.64 -12.65
CA GLN A 263 -25.29 16.07 -13.98
C GLN A 263 -23.79 15.84 -14.24
N ILE A 264 -22.93 16.73 -13.76
CA ILE A 264 -21.49 16.63 -14.01
C ILE A 264 -20.84 15.57 -13.12
N ILE A 265 -21.14 15.53 -11.82
CA ILE A 265 -20.59 14.51 -10.92
C ILE A 265 -21.04 13.09 -11.32
N THR A 266 -22.27 12.95 -11.83
CA THR A 266 -22.87 11.63 -12.06
C THR A 266 -22.56 11.06 -13.43
N ALA A 267 -22.59 11.90 -14.48
CA ALA A 267 -22.43 11.45 -15.85
C ALA A 267 -20.99 11.65 -16.38
N GLU A 268 -20.30 12.70 -15.93
CA GLU A 268 -19.04 13.13 -16.54
C GLU A 268 -17.83 12.90 -15.59
N MET A 269 -18.00 13.08 -14.27
CA MET A 269 -16.96 12.94 -13.24
C MET A 269 -17.33 11.95 -12.11
N PRO A 270 -17.62 10.67 -12.44
CA PRO A 270 -17.93 9.65 -11.45
C PRO A 270 -16.78 9.40 -10.45
N PRO A 271 -17.01 8.64 -9.37
CA PRO A 271 -15.93 8.28 -8.46
C PRO A 271 -14.76 7.57 -9.17
N LEU A 272 -13.51 8.04 -8.98
CA LEU A 272 -12.34 7.36 -9.52
C LEU A 272 -12.12 6.02 -8.82
N THR A 273 -12.47 4.93 -9.50
CA THR A 273 -12.17 3.56 -9.10
C THR A 273 -10.95 3.02 -9.85
N ARG A 274 -10.40 1.86 -9.42
CA ARG A 274 -9.36 1.14 -10.16
C ARG A 274 -9.78 0.85 -11.60
N GLU A 275 -11.04 0.50 -11.82
CA GLU A 275 -11.58 0.23 -13.15
C GLU A 275 -11.54 1.47 -14.06
N ILE A 276 -11.91 2.64 -13.54
CA ILE A 276 -11.91 3.89 -14.30
C ILE A 276 -10.48 4.35 -14.62
N VAL A 277 -9.54 4.19 -13.68
CA VAL A 277 -8.16 4.65 -13.84
C VAL A 277 -7.33 3.69 -14.70
N LEU A 278 -7.49 2.38 -14.49
CA LEU A 278 -6.64 1.36 -15.10
C LEU A 278 -7.29 0.68 -16.31
N GLY A 279 -8.61 0.79 -16.47
CA GLY A 279 -9.39 0.08 -17.49
C GLY A 279 -9.51 -1.42 -17.22
N MET A 280 -9.39 -1.83 -15.96
CA MET A 280 -9.47 -3.22 -15.52
C MET A 280 -10.11 -3.34 -14.14
N ASP A 281 -10.94 -4.35 -13.94
CA ASP A 281 -11.56 -4.61 -12.66
C ASP A 281 -10.54 -5.09 -11.61
N GLU A 282 -10.92 -4.96 -10.34
CA GLU A 282 -10.06 -5.27 -9.20
C GLU A 282 -9.64 -6.74 -9.14
N ASN A 283 -10.53 -7.67 -9.50
CA ASN A 283 -10.19 -9.10 -9.49
C ASN A 283 -9.13 -9.42 -10.55
N THR A 284 -9.31 -8.89 -11.77
CA THR A 284 -8.34 -9.06 -12.85
C THR A 284 -6.99 -8.43 -12.50
N PHE A 285 -6.98 -7.26 -11.87
CA PHE A 285 -5.75 -6.61 -11.39
C PHE A 285 -5.03 -7.48 -10.35
N ASN A 286 -5.74 -7.91 -9.31
CA ASN A 286 -5.18 -8.71 -8.23
C ASN A 286 -4.64 -10.06 -8.73
N GLN A 287 -5.31 -10.69 -9.70
CA GLN A 287 -4.82 -11.92 -10.33
C GLN A 287 -3.52 -11.68 -11.12
N LYS A 288 -3.44 -10.60 -11.90
CA LYS A 288 -2.22 -10.25 -12.65
C LYS A 288 -1.08 -9.86 -11.71
N LEU A 289 -1.36 -9.10 -10.65
CA LEU A 289 -0.39 -8.74 -9.61
C LEU A 289 0.16 -10.00 -8.94
N LYS A 290 -0.70 -10.93 -8.53
CA LYS A 290 -0.31 -12.22 -7.93
C LYS A 290 0.56 -13.06 -8.87
N THR A 291 0.18 -13.14 -10.15
CA THR A 291 0.96 -13.87 -11.17
C THR A 291 2.35 -13.27 -11.34
N LEU A 292 2.44 -11.95 -11.37
CA LEU A 292 3.69 -11.22 -11.48
C LEU A 292 4.57 -11.41 -10.24
N PHE A 293 3.98 -11.41 -9.05
CA PHE A 293 4.67 -11.73 -7.79
C PHE A 293 5.33 -13.10 -7.82
N LEU A 294 4.57 -14.12 -8.22
CA LEU A 294 5.06 -15.50 -8.31
C LEU A 294 6.21 -15.62 -9.31
N LEU A 295 6.11 -14.95 -10.46
CA LEU A 295 7.16 -14.92 -11.47
C LEU A 295 8.45 -14.26 -10.95
N VAL A 296 8.35 -13.11 -10.27
CA VAL A 296 9.51 -12.41 -9.69
C VAL A 296 10.16 -13.28 -8.62
N GLN A 297 9.37 -13.93 -7.76
CA GLN A 297 9.87 -14.83 -6.73
C GLN A 297 10.62 -16.03 -7.33
N GLU A 298 10.04 -16.68 -8.35
CA GLU A 298 10.64 -17.82 -9.03
C GLU A 298 12.01 -17.44 -9.63
N VAL A 299 12.08 -16.31 -10.33
CA VAL A 299 13.31 -15.83 -10.97
C VAL A 299 14.35 -15.43 -9.91
N LEU A 300 13.94 -14.77 -8.83
CA LEU A 300 14.81 -14.41 -7.72
C LEU A 300 15.48 -15.64 -7.09
N ASP A 301 14.71 -16.70 -6.84
CA ASP A 301 15.22 -17.92 -6.22
C ASP A 301 16.15 -18.70 -7.16
N LYS A 302 15.84 -18.75 -8.45
CA LYS A 302 16.75 -19.29 -9.48
C LYS A 302 18.06 -18.50 -9.57
N GLU A 303 18.00 -17.18 -9.50
CA GLU A 303 19.18 -16.31 -9.55
C GLU A 303 20.06 -16.44 -8.31
N LYS A 304 19.46 -16.58 -7.11
CA LYS A 304 20.19 -16.88 -5.86
C LYS A 304 20.93 -18.21 -5.95
N LYS A 305 20.26 -19.28 -6.41
CA LYS A 305 20.90 -20.59 -6.64
C LYS A 305 22.04 -20.49 -7.65
N PHE A 306 21.84 -19.78 -8.76
CA PHE A 306 22.91 -19.58 -9.76
C PHE A 306 24.10 -18.79 -9.20
N LYS A 307 23.88 -17.78 -8.37
CA LYS A 307 24.95 -17.06 -7.67
C LYS A 307 25.76 -18.00 -6.77
N GLU A 308 25.10 -18.91 -6.07
CA GLU A 308 25.77 -19.90 -5.23
C GLU A 308 26.65 -20.85 -6.07
N PHE A 309 26.11 -21.36 -7.18
CA PHE A 309 26.87 -22.22 -8.09
C PHE A 309 28.06 -21.48 -8.73
N SER A 310 27.87 -20.23 -9.16
CA SER A 310 28.92 -19.45 -9.81
C SER A 310 30.07 -19.02 -8.88
N ARG A 311 29.85 -18.95 -7.56
CA ARG A 311 30.93 -18.71 -6.58
C ARG A 311 31.98 -19.83 -6.55
N ASN A 312 31.55 -21.05 -6.88
CA ASN A 312 32.40 -22.23 -6.85
C ASN A 312 33.05 -22.52 -8.22
N ALA A 313 32.71 -21.76 -9.26
CA ALA A 313 33.30 -21.89 -10.59
C ALA A 313 34.64 -21.13 -10.65
N LYS A 314 35.64 -21.71 -11.35
CA LYS A 314 36.86 -20.95 -11.68
C LYS A 314 36.44 -19.72 -12.48
N LYS A 315 37.01 -18.55 -12.14
CA LYS A 315 36.77 -17.29 -12.85
C LYS A 315 37.06 -17.48 -14.36
N THR A 316 36.02 -17.70 -15.16
CA THR A 316 36.12 -17.59 -16.61
C THR A 316 36.32 -16.12 -16.96
N LYS A 317 37.33 -15.80 -17.77
CA LYS A 317 37.74 -14.43 -18.12
C LYS A 317 36.63 -13.55 -18.69
N GLU A 318 35.56 -14.15 -19.23
CA GLU A 318 34.55 -13.40 -19.98
C GLU A 318 33.47 -12.75 -19.09
N HIS A 319 33.02 -13.37 -18.00
CA HIS A 319 31.88 -12.87 -17.22
C HIS A 319 32.03 -13.16 -15.71
N ASN A 320 31.99 -12.12 -14.87
CA ASN A 320 31.92 -12.27 -13.40
C ASN A 320 30.46 -12.57 -12.98
N TRP A 321 30.04 -13.82 -13.21
CA TRP A 321 28.67 -14.29 -12.95
C TRP A 321 28.16 -14.00 -11.54
N PRO A 322 28.96 -14.14 -10.45
CA PRO A 322 28.50 -13.77 -9.11
C PRO A 322 28.11 -12.30 -8.96
N VAL A 323 28.84 -11.38 -9.61
CA VAL A 323 28.56 -9.94 -9.58
C VAL A 323 27.31 -9.63 -10.40
N TYR A 324 27.21 -10.19 -11.62
CA TYR A 324 26.02 -10.03 -12.47
C TYR A 324 24.75 -10.55 -11.77
N SER A 325 24.83 -11.72 -11.14
CA SER A 325 23.70 -12.32 -10.42
C SER A 325 23.34 -11.52 -9.18
N SER A 326 24.32 -10.95 -8.48
CA SER A 326 24.07 -10.04 -7.34
C SER A 326 23.30 -8.79 -7.75
N PHE A 327 23.62 -8.23 -8.92
CA PHE A 327 22.90 -7.10 -9.48
C PHE A 327 21.46 -7.47 -9.84
N LYS A 328 21.26 -8.60 -10.53
CA LYS A 328 19.92 -9.11 -10.88
C LYS A 328 19.06 -9.40 -9.64
N ILE A 329 19.63 -10.01 -8.59
CA ILE A 329 18.96 -10.22 -7.30
C ILE A 329 18.47 -8.91 -6.71
N LYS A 330 19.32 -7.87 -6.68
CA LYS A 330 18.91 -6.53 -6.19
C LYS A 330 17.78 -5.94 -7.02
N GLN A 331 17.84 -6.06 -8.36
CA GLN A 331 16.77 -5.60 -9.24
C GLN A 331 15.44 -6.31 -8.99
N TYR A 332 15.46 -7.64 -8.86
CA TYR A 332 14.25 -8.43 -8.61
C TYR A 332 13.68 -8.18 -7.20
N GLN A 333 14.53 -7.95 -6.20
CA GLN A 333 14.09 -7.54 -4.86
C GLN A 333 13.44 -6.15 -4.87
N ALA A 334 14.01 -5.19 -5.60
CA ALA A 334 13.41 -3.86 -5.76
C ALA A 334 12.05 -3.95 -6.46
N LEU A 335 11.94 -4.78 -7.50
CA LEU A 335 10.66 -5.04 -8.17
C LEU A 335 9.65 -5.70 -7.22
N PHE A 336 10.06 -6.71 -6.45
CA PHE A 336 9.21 -7.38 -5.47
C PHE A 336 8.66 -6.38 -4.43
N ASN A 337 9.52 -5.52 -3.90
CA ASN A 337 9.12 -4.46 -2.96
C ASN A 337 8.16 -3.46 -3.60
N TYR A 338 8.39 -3.07 -4.86
CA TYR A 338 7.49 -2.21 -5.60
C TYR A 338 6.12 -2.86 -5.83
N LEU A 339 6.05 -4.16 -6.16
CA LEU A 339 4.76 -4.84 -6.33
C LEU A 339 3.95 -4.85 -5.02
N ASN A 340 4.60 -4.87 -3.85
CA ASN A 340 3.92 -4.82 -2.55
C ASN A 340 3.22 -3.48 -2.30
N THR A 341 3.68 -2.39 -2.91
CA THR A 341 3.04 -1.07 -2.75
C THR A 341 1.87 -0.85 -3.70
N LEU A 342 1.72 -1.69 -4.73
CA LEU A 342 0.64 -1.56 -5.71
C LEU A 342 -0.73 -1.94 -5.15
N ASP A 343 -0.78 -2.79 -4.13
CA ASP A 343 -2.04 -3.24 -3.51
C ASP A 343 -2.79 -2.10 -2.79
N GLN A 344 -2.08 -1.02 -2.44
CA GLN A 344 -2.63 0.15 -1.74
C GLN A 344 -2.85 1.36 -2.65
N THR A 345 -2.52 1.25 -3.94
CA THR A 345 -2.58 2.37 -4.89
C THR A 345 -3.40 2.02 -6.13
N VAL A 346 -3.58 3.00 -7.02
CA VAL A 346 -4.30 2.86 -8.29
C VAL A 346 -3.31 2.87 -9.46
N THR A 347 -2.12 2.34 -9.20
CA THR A 347 -0.95 2.39 -10.08
C THR A 347 -0.98 1.25 -11.10
N PRO A 348 -0.68 1.48 -12.38
CA PRO A 348 -0.59 0.41 -13.37
C PRO A 348 0.53 -0.59 -13.04
N LEU A 349 0.31 -1.86 -13.40
CA LEU A 349 1.34 -2.89 -13.28
C LEU A 349 2.57 -2.55 -14.15
N PRO A 350 3.79 -2.88 -13.70
CA PRO A 350 4.99 -2.62 -14.48
C PRO A 350 4.99 -3.49 -15.74
N ILE A 351 5.55 -2.95 -16.83
CA ILE A 351 5.74 -3.67 -18.07
C ILE A 351 7.06 -4.41 -17.96
N ILE A 352 6.98 -5.73 -17.93
CA ILE A 352 8.13 -6.61 -17.88
C ILE A 352 8.19 -7.48 -19.14
N GLU A 353 9.40 -7.74 -19.60
CA GLU A 353 9.70 -8.73 -20.61
C GLU A 353 10.46 -9.88 -19.97
N VAL A 354 10.06 -11.12 -20.29
CA VAL A 354 10.73 -12.33 -19.82
C VAL A 354 11.65 -12.80 -20.95
N LYS A 355 12.96 -12.83 -20.68
CA LYS A 355 13.96 -13.30 -21.63
C LYS A 355 14.58 -14.59 -21.13
N GLU A 356 14.77 -15.57 -22.01
CA GLU A 356 15.56 -16.76 -21.69
C GLU A 356 17.04 -16.49 -21.98
N GLU A 357 17.89 -16.70 -20.96
CA GLU A 357 19.34 -16.56 -21.03
C GLU A 357 19.98 -17.93 -20.82
N LYS A 358 20.83 -18.34 -21.75
CA LYS A 358 21.68 -19.53 -21.58
C LYS A 358 22.98 -19.10 -20.89
N ARG A 359 23.23 -19.59 -19.68
CA ARG A 359 24.45 -19.29 -18.94
C ARG A 359 25.29 -20.55 -18.76
N ASN A 360 26.55 -20.48 -19.19
CA ASN A 360 27.52 -21.56 -19.06
C ASN A 360 28.36 -21.34 -17.81
N LEU A 361 28.32 -22.29 -16.87
CA LEU A 361 29.25 -22.33 -15.74
C LEU A 361 30.28 -23.43 -15.99
N VAL A 362 31.56 -23.05 -16.05
CA VAL A 362 32.66 -24.00 -16.12
C VAL A 362 33.12 -24.28 -14.69
N LEU A 363 32.55 -25.30 -14.07
CA LEU A 363 32.92 -25.79 -12.73
C LEU A 363 34.01 -26.85 -12.86
N GLU A 364 35.18 -26.44 -13.35
CA GLU A 364 36.32 -27.33 -13.59
C GLU A 364 37.47 -27.10 -12.61
N ASP A 365 37.93 -28.18 -11.99
CA ASP A 365 39.21 -28.22 -11.31
C ASP A 365 40.31 -28.65 -12.27
N THR A 366 40.91 -27.67 -12.96
CA THR A 366 41.84 -27.96 -14.05
C THR A 366 43.13 -28.70 -13.66
N GLU A 367 43.41 -28.81 -12.36
CA GLU A 367 44.57 -29.53 -11.83
C GLU A 367 44.34 -31.04 -11.71
N VAL A 368 43.09 -31.48 -11.91
CA VAL A 368 42.69 -32.89 -11.91
C VAL A 368 42.43 -33.29 -13.36
N GLU A 369 42.95 -34.45 -13.80
CA GLU A 369 42.60 -34.96 -15.12
C GLU A 369 41.13 -35.41 -15.14
N PHE A 370 40.52 -35.39 -16.32
CA PHE A 370 39.08 -35.65 -16.48
C PHE A 370 38.60 -36.98 -15.88
N GLN A 371 39.48 -37.97 -15.84
CA GLN A 371 39.17 -39.34 -15.37
C GLN A 371 39.63 -39.63 -13.94
N ASP A 372 40.18 -38.63 -13.25
CA ASP A 372 40.78 -38.81 -11.94
C ASP A 372 39.89 -38.36 -10.79
N MET A 373 40.02 -39.08 -9.69
CA MET A 373 39.65 -38.60 -8.37
C MET A 373 40.90 -38.53 -7.50
N ILE A 374 41.09 -37.42 -6.79
CA ILE A 374 42.18 -37.27 -5.82
C ILE A 374 41.59 -37.29 -4.42
N ILE A 375 42.12 -38.15 -3.55
CA ILE A 375 41.83 -38.16 -2.11
C ILE A 375 43.08 -37.69 -1.37
N LYS A 376 42.90 -36.76 -0.43
CA LYS A 376 43.94 -36.30 0.49
C LYS A 376 43.48 -36.41 1.93
N PHE A 377 44.36 -36.90 2.79
CA PHE A 377 44.20 -36.85 4.24
C PHE A 377 45.27 -35.92 4.80
N LYS A 378 44.83 -34.84 5.45
CA LYS A 378 45.71 -33.73 5.84
C LYS A 378 46.24 -33.94 7.25
N LYS A 379 45.33 -33.91 8.24
CA LYS A 379 45.69 -33.96 9.66
C LYS A 379 44.56 -34.41 10.58
N LEU A 380 44.90 -34.77 11.81
CA LEU A 380 43.97 -34.91 12.93
C LEU A 380 44.08 -33.72 13.89
N THR A 381 42.94 -33.30 14.43
CA THR A 381 42.88 -32.31 15.52
C THR A 381 41.97 -32.80 16.63
N GLY A 382 42.31 -32.49 17.89
CA GLY A 382 41.52 -32.92 19.06
C GLY A 382 41.82 -34.33 19.57
N VAL A 383 42.90 -34.98 19.08
CA VAL A 383 43.38 -36.28 19.61
C VAL A 383 44.62 -36.09 20.49
N PRO A 384 44.88 -36.99 21.46
CA PRO A 384 46.12 -36.98 22.24
C PRO A 384 47.36 -37.14 21.33
N LYS A 385 48.48 -36.55 21.72
CA LYS A 385 49.77 -36.74 21.01
C LYS A 385 50.10 -38.23 20.87
N GLY A 386 50.53 -38.64 19.68
CA GLY A 386 50.81 -40.04 19.34
C GLY A 386 51.02 -40.23 17.84
N LYS A 387 51.23 -41.48 17.43
CA LYS A 387 51.28 -41.87 16.01
C LYS A 387 49.96 -42.54 15.63
N TYR A 388 49.33 -42.04 14.58
CA TYR A 388 48.08 -42.55 14.05
C TYR A 388 48.24 -42.92 12.58
N SER A 389 47.67 -44.04 12.16
CA SER A 389 47.53 -44.45 10.77
C SER A 389 46.04 -44.50 10.42
N LEU A 390 45.72 -44.60 9.14
CA LEU A 390 44.34 -44.84 8.73
C LEU A 390 44.27 -45.82 7.56
N SER A 391 43.15 -46.53 7.49
CA SER A 391 42.75 -47.30 6.32
C SER A 391 41.46 -46.71 5.80
N TYR A 392 41.25 -46.76 4.48
CA TYR A 392 40.00 -46.30 3.91
C TYR A 392 39.57 -47.17 2.74
N SER A 393 38.26 -47.20 2.51
CA SER A 393 37.66 -47.93 1.40
C SER A 393 36.48 -47.17 0.81
N PHE A 394 36.29 -47.31 -0.49
CA PHE A 394 35.18 -46.70 -1.22
C PHE A 394 34.90 -47.48 -2.50
N GLU A 395 33.68 -47.35 -3.02
CA GLU A 395 33.31 -47.95 -4.29
C GLU A 395 33.58 -46.98 -5.44
N LEU A 396 34.34 -47.43 -6.44
CA LEU A 396 34.61 -46.71 -7.68
C LEU A 396 34.38 -47.69 -8.84
N ASN A 397 33.46 -47.39 -9.76
CA ASN A 397 33.14 -48.29 -10.89
C ASN A 397 32.73 -49.70 -10.46
N LYS A 398 31.91 -49.82 -9.42
CA LYS A 398 31.49 -51.13 -8.87
C LYS A 398 32.64 -51.98 -8.33
N GLN A 399 33.85 -51.43 -8.18
CA GLN A 399 34.97 -52.05 -7.50
C GLN A 399 35.18 -51.38 -6.15
N ILE A 400 35.38 -52.19 -5.11
CA ILE A 400 35.75 -51.69 -3.79
C ILE A 400 37.27 -51.48 -3.81
N ILE A 401 37.68 -50.22 -3.69
CA ILE A 401 39.07 -49.82 -3.52
C ILE A 401 39.34 -49.70 -2.03
N SER A 402 40.44 -50.29 -1.57
CA SER A 402 40.90 -50.19 -0.19
C SER A 402 42.37 -49.80 -0.16
N ASP A 403 42.73 -48.85 0.70
CA ASP A 403 44.09 -48.34 0.83
C ASP A 403 44.42 -48.03 2.30
N ASN A 404 45.72 -47.99 2.59
CA ASN A 404 46.27 -47.62 3.88
C ASN A 404 47.11 -46.35 3.74
N VAL A 405 47.07 -45.52 4.77
CA VAL A 405 47.90 -44.35 4.96
C VAL A 405 48.81 -44.61 6.16
N ASP A 406 50.09 -44.38 5.95
CA ASP A 406 51.13 -44.59 6.96
C ASP A 406 50.94 -43.70 8.21
N TRP A 407 51.80 -43.92 9.20
CA TRP A 407 51.78 -43.17 10.44
C TRP A 407 51.98 -41.66 10.21
N CYS A 408 51.16 -40.83 10.86
CA CYS A 408 51.32 -39.38 10.86
C CYS A 408 52.65 -38.94 11.52
N ASN A 409 53.08 -37.73 11.18
CA ASN A 409 54.20 -37.07 11.84
C ASN A 409 53.84 -36.62 13.28
N GLU A 410 54.79 -36.00 13.98
CA GLU A 410 54.61 -35.51 15.36
C GLU A 410 53.55 -34.40 15.49
N ASN A 411 53.25 -33.72 14.39
CA ASN A 411 52.20 -32.69 14.28
C ASN A 411 50.82 -33.27 13.91
N LEU A 412 50.69 -34.61 13.88
CA LEU A 412 49.47 -35.32 13.49
C LEU A 412 49.05 -35.09 12.04
N GLU A 413 50.02 -34.86 11.15
CA GLU A 413 49.82 -34.66 9.72
C GLU A 413 50.30 -35.87 8.92
N TRP A 414 49.57 -36.22 7.86
CA TRP A 414 49.94 -37.32 6.97
C TRP A 414 50.54 -36.86 5.65
N ASN A 415 50.25 -35.62 5.23
CA ASN A 415 50.59 -35.12 3.89
C ASN A 415 50.23 -36.11 2.76
N TYR A 416 49.18 -36.90 2.98
CA TYR A 416 48.84 -38.00 2.10
C TYR A 416 48.00 -37.49 0.94
N MET A 417 48.34 -37.96 -0.25
CA MET A 417 47.59 -37.72 -1.47
C MET A 417 47.67 -38.96 -2.35
N LYS A 418 46.52 -39.46 -2.79
CA LYS A 418 46.45 -40.53 -3.78
C LYS A 418 45.47 -40.18 -4.88
N LYS A 419 45.90 -40.48 -6.10
CA LYS A 419 45.15 -40.29 -7.33
C LYS A 419 44.60 -41.65 -7.77
N TYR A 420 43.31 -41.67 -8.08
CA TYR A 420 42.58 -42.83 -8.58
C TYR A 420 42.16 -42.57 -10.02
N SER A 421 42.92 -43.16 -10.94
CA SER A 421 42.64 -43.14 -12.38
C SER A 421 41.93 -44.43 -12.78
N ARG A 422 41.02 -44.35 -13.76
CA ARG A 422 40.12 -45.46 -14.12
C ARG A 422 40.59 -46.32 -15.29
N GLY A 423 41.80 -46.10 -15.79
CA GLY A 423 42.31 -46.75 -16.99
C GLY A 423 41.70 -46.17 -18.28
N PRO A 424 42.28 -46.49 -19.44
CA PRO A 424 42.03 -45.79 -20.71
C PRO A 424 40.61 -45.95 -21.29
N ASP A 425 39.85 -46.98 -20.89
CA ASP A 425 38.60 -47.37 -21.55
C ASP A 425 37.33 -46.73 -20.99
N ILE A 426 37.41 -45.94 -19.91
CA ILE A 426 36.24 -45.37 -19.23
C ILE A 426 36.13 -43.86 -19.50
N LYS A 427 35.22 -43.48 -20.41
CA LYS A 427 35.08 -42.10 -20.93
C LYS A 427 34.54 -41.06 -19.93
N GLN A 428 33.96 -41.46 -18.80
CA GLN A 428 33.42 -40.54 -17.78
C GLN A 428 33.65 -41.09 -16.36
N LEU A 429 33.87 -40.19 -15.39
CA LEU A 429 33.76 -40.53 -13.96
C LEU A 429 32.35 -41.10 -13.70
N ASP A 430 32.19 -41.98 -12.71
CA ASP A 430 30.91 -42.62 -12.43
C ASP A 430 29.98 -41.49 -12.05
N ASN A 431 28.97 -41.26 -12.90
CA ASN A 431 28.00 -40.19 -12.71
C ASN A 431 27.29 -40.32 -11.36
N GLN A 432 27.45 -41.45 -10.65
CA GLN A 432 26.94 -41.72 -9.31
C GLN A 432 27.98 -41.59 -8.19
N ILE A 433 29.22 -41.17 -8.41
CA ILE A 433 30.22 -41.06 -7.32
C ILE A 433 29.74 -40.17 -6.17
N HIS A 434 28.94 -39.14 -6.48
CA HIS A 434 28.33 -38.25 -5.49
C HIS A 434 27.34 -38.97 -4.56
N THR A 435 26.83 -40.14 -4.94
CA THR A 435 25.94 -40.96 -4.10
C THR A 435 26.71 -41.90 -3.16
N ARG A 436 28.04 -41.96 -3.27
CA ARG A 436 28.89 -42.90 -2.53
C ARG A 436 29.50 -42.25 -1.27
N THR A 437 30.13 -43.09 -0.46
CA THR A 437 30.85 -42.70 0.75
C THR A 437 32.27 -43.27 0.76
N ILE A 438 33.19 -42.58 1.44
CA ILE A 438 34.52 -43.11 1.77
C ILE A 438 34.48 -43.52 3.24
N ASN A 439 34.64 -44.80 3.53
CA ASN A 439 34.73 -45.32 4.88
C ASN A 439 36.18 -45.27 5.35
N VAL A 440 36.44 -44.68 6.50
CA VAL A 440 37.78 -44.49 7.06
C VAL A 440 37.82 -45.11 8.45
N ASN A 441 38.82 -45.95 8.69
CA ASN A 441 39.18 -46.45 10.02
C ASN A 441 40.53 -45.87 10.42
N ILE A 442 40.62 -45.33 11.63
CA ILE A 442 41.81 -44.67 12.18
C ILE A 442 42.37 -45.57 13.28
N PHE A 443 43.67 -45.80 13.27
CA PHE A 443 44.37 -46.64 14.23
C PHE A 443 45.39 -45.84 15.03
N LYS A 444 45.52 -46.14 16.31
CA LYS A 444 46.56 -45.58 17.17
C LYS A 444 47.64 -46.62 17.41
N LYS A 445 48.91 -46.20 17.35
CA LYS A 445 50.04 -47.08 17.65
C LYS A 445 50.05 -47.45 19.13
N GLY A 446 49.94 -48.76 19.43
CA GLY A 446 50.08 -49.30 20.78
C GLY A 446 51.52 -49.35 21.27
N THR A 447 51.71 -49.59 22.57
CA THR A 447 53.02 -49.64 23.23
C THR A 447 53.82 -50.92 22.95
N LEU A 448 53.16 -52.04 22.60
CA LEU A 448 53.80 -53.33 22.30
C LEU A 448 53.17 -53.92 21.02
N PHE A 449 53.67 -53.50 19.86
CA PHE A 449 53.37 -54.02 18.51
C PHE A 449 51.89 -54.05 18.02
N GLY A 450 50.91 -53.75 18.88
CA GLY A 450 49.50 -53.69 18.52
C GLY A 450 49.07 -52.38 17.83
N GLN A 451 48.05 -52.47 16.98
CA GLN A 451 47.33 -51.32 16.42
C GLN A 451 45.90 -51.36 16.94
N ASP A 452 45.50 -50.35 17.70
CA ASP A 452 44.15 -50.27 18.24
C ASP A 452 43.29 -49.37 17.35
N GLU A 453 42.10 -49.84 16.96
CA GLU A 453 41.12 -49.00 16.26
C GLU A 453 40.72 -47.84 17.19
N TYR A 454 41.04 -46.62 16.75
CA TYR A 454 40.79 -45.39 17.49
C TYR A 454 39.50 -44.71 17.01
N GLY A 455 39.11 -44.84 15.75
CA GLY A 455 37.85 -44.27 15.30
C GLY A 455 37.45 -44.72 13.91
N ARG A 456 36.17 -44.60 13.59
CA ARG A 456 35.61 -44.89 12.28
C ARG A 456 34.69 -43.78 11.83
N ILE A 457 34.73 -43.44 10.55
CA ILE A 457 33.85 -42.42 9.96
C ILE A 457 33.53 -42.75 8.49
N SER A 458 32.35 -42.33 8.04
CA SER A 458 31.97 -42.36 6.63
C SER A 458 31.87 -40.94 6.09
N ILE A 459 32.71 -40.63 5.10
CA ILE A 459 32.75 -39.32 4.43
C ILE A 459 31.74 -39.35 3.28
N PRO A 460 30.67 -38.52 3.32
CA PRO A 460 29.71 -38.43 2.23
C PRO A 460 30.27 -37.63 1.05
N LEU A 461 30.04 -38.11 -0.18
CA LEU A 461 30.50 -37.46 -1.41
C LEU A 461 29.42 -36.61 -2.11
N LEU A 462 28.28 -36.37 -1.45
CA LEU A 462 27.13 -35.66 -2.03
C LEU A 462 27.49 -34.28 -2.62
N ASP A 463 28.42 -33.57 -1.97
CA ASP A 463 28.91 -32.26 -2.42
C ASP A 463 29.51 -32.32 -3.84
N LEU A 464 30.02 -33.48 -4.30
CA LEU A 464 30.57 -33.68 -5.65
C LEU A 464 29.50 -33.70 -6.77
N ALA A 465 28.21 -33.68 -6.41
CA ALA A 465 27.14 -33.44 -7.38
C ALA A 465 27.24 -32.04 -8.00
N THR A 466 27.60 -31.05 -7.17
CA THR A 466 27.57 -29.62 -7.52
C THR A 466 28.90 -28.90 -7.33
N LYS A 467 29.93 -29.56 -6.78
CA LYS A 467 31.28 -29.03 -6.55
C LYS A 467 32.31 -29.96 -7.17
N SER A 468 33.45 -29.41 -7.58
CA SER A 468 34.61 -30.19 -8.03
C SER A 468 35.47 -30.67 -6.86
N SER A 469 35.27 -30.14 -5.64
CA SER A 469 36.00 -30.58 -4.47
C SER A 469 35.20 -30.51 -3.16
N ILE A 470 35.59 -31.35 -2.22
CA ILE A 470 35.18 -31.35 -0.81
C ILE A 470 36.44 -31.09 0.00
N ASN A 471 36.48 -30.01 0.77
CA ASN A 471 37.63 -29.67 1.62
C ASN A 471 37.11 -29.12 2.96
N LYS A 472 36.87 -30.01 3.92
CA LYS A 472 36.31 -29.66 5.23
C LYS A 472 36.73 -30.69 6.28
N PRO A 473 36.80 -30.32 7.58
CA PRO A 473 36.94 -31.30 8.65
C PRO A 473 35.68 -32.16 8.78
N ILE A 474 35.85 -33.41 9.21
CA ILE A 474 34.75 -34.29 9.62
C ILE A 474 34.99 -34.79 11.04
N GLN A 475 33.95 -34.69 11.87
CA GLN A 475 34.00 -35.17 13.25
C GLN A 475 33.96 -36.69 13.30
N VAL A 476 34.84 -37.26 14.11
CA VAL A 476 34.95 -38.69 14.40
C VAL A 476 34.73 -38.87 15.90
N GLN A 477 33.88 -39.83 16.25
CA GLN A 477 33.60 -40.16 17.65
C GLN A 477 34.56 -41.25 18.14
N HIS A 478 35.14 -41.05 19.32
CA HIS A 478 35.88 -42.07 20.05
C HIS A 478 35.43 -42.10 21.52
N LYS A 479 34.75 -43.16 21.93
CA LYS A 479 34.20 -43.31 23.29
C LYS A 479 33.31 -42.10 23.64
N LYS A 480 33.78 -41.21 24.53
CA LYS A 480 33.06 -40.01 24.98
C LYS A 480 33.59 -38.71 24.34
N ASP A 481 34.68 -38.80 23.57
CA ASP A 481 35.36 -37.65 22.98
C ASP A 481 35.09 -37.56 21.47
N THR A 482 35.22 -36.36 20.92
CA THR A 482 35.11 -36.08 19.48
C THR A 482 36.39 -35.41 18.98
N PHE A 483 36.86 -35.83 17.82
CA PHE A 483 38.02 -35.24 17.16
C PHE A 483 37.74 -35.02 15.67
N ASP A 484 38.54 -34.20 15.00
CA ASP A 484 38.33 -33.89 13.58
C ASP A 484 39.40 -34.52 12.70
N LEU A 485 38.94 -35.15 11.61
CA LEU A 485 39.76 -35.54 10.47
C LEU A 485 39.64 -34.49 9.37
N HIS A 486 40.76 -33.87 9.01
CA HIS A 486 40.81 -32.91 7.90
C HIS A 486 41.15 -33.66 6.61
N PHE A 487 40.22 -33.64 5.65
CA PHE A 487 40.36 -34.36 4.38
C PHE A 487 40.02 -33.47 3.19
N GLU A 488 40.42 -33.93 2.00
CA GLU A 488 40.02 -33.31 0.75
C GLU A 488 39.77 -34.37 -0.33
N VAL A 489 38.69 -34.22 -1.09
CA VAL A 489 38.38 -35.04 -2.27
C VAL A 489 38.20 -34.09 -3.46
N ARG A 490 38.88 -34.35 -4.58
CA ARG A 490 38.80 -33.53 -5.81
C ARG A 490 38.46 -34.39 -7.02
N ILE A 491 37.67 -33.84 -7.94
CA ILE A 491 37.36 -34.38 -9.26
C ILE A 491 37.44 -33.23 -10.29
N ARG A 492 37.69 -33.54 -11.56
CA ARG A 492 37.79 -32.51 -12.61
C ARG A 492 36.48 -31.74 -12.80
N ILE A 493 35.35 -32.43 -12.95
CA ILE A 493 34.04 -31.81 -13.18
C ILE A 493 33.01 -32.42 -12.22
N CYS A 494 32.15 -31.59 -11.65
CA CYS A 494 31.02 -32.08 -10.85
C CYS A 494 30.07 -32.97 -11.68
N THR A 495 29.42 -33.92 -11.04
CA THR A 495 28.72 -35.01 -11.76
C THR A 495 27.35 -34.65 -12.32
N GLN A 496 26.71 -33.55 -11.89
CA GLN A 496 25.34 -33.21 -12.31
C GLN A 496 25.21 -31.91 -13.14
N MET A 497 26.25 -31.07 -13.26
CA MET A 497 26.16 -29.81 -14.06
C MET A 497 26.88 -29.88 -15.41
N PHE A 498 26.45 -30.79 -16.29
CA PHE A 498 27.00 -30.87 -17.66
C PHE A 498 26.23 -30.06 -18.71
N THR A 499 25.31 -29.17 -18.31
CA THR A 499 24.43 -28.46 -19.26
C THR A 499 24.34 -26.96 -18.99
N PRO A 500 24.23 -26.13 -20.05
CA PRO A 500 23.90 -24.71 -19.93
C PRO A 500 22.69 -24.53 -19.02
N ILE A 501 22.79 -23.66 -18.02
CA ILE A 501 21.65 -23.36 -17.16
C ILE A 501 20.81 -22.33 -17.90
N ASN A 502 19.61 -22.73 -18.32
CA ASN A 502 18.61 -21.81 -18.85
C ASN A 502 17.99 -21.03 -17.69
N ILE A 503 18.27 -19.74 -17.62
CA ILE A 503 17.70 -18.83 -16.62
C ILE A 503 16.74 -17.88 -17.32
N ARG A 504 15.56 -17.72 -16.75
CA ARG A 504 14.63 -16.66 -17.16
C ARG A 504 15.07 -15.38 -16.47
N SER A 505 15.39 -14.35 -17.25
CA SER A 505 15.65 -13.02 -16.73
C SER A 505 14.44 -12.13 -16.96
N LEU A 506 14.19 -11.23 -16.00
CA LEU A 506 13.16 -10.20 -16.13
C LEU A 506 13.84 -8.90 -16.56
N ILE A 507 13.32 -8.30 -17.62
CA ILE A 507 13.70 -6.99 -18.10
C ILE A 507 12.53 -6.05 -17.79
N ILE A 508 12.78 -5.09 -16.89
CA ILE A 508 11.79 -4.06 -16.57
C ILE A 508 11.81 -3.05 -17.73
N ILE A 509 10.84 -3.15 -18.65
CA ILE A 509 10.70 -2.20 -19.75
C ILE A 509 10.20 -0.86 -19.23
N LYS A 510 9.22 -0.89 -18.32
CA LYS A 510 8.66 0.31 -17.74
C LYS A 510 8.11 0.06 -16.34
N GLN A 511 8.43 0.96 -15.43
CA GLN A 511 7.85 1.02 -14.10
C GLN A 511 7.12 2.35 -13.94
N PHE A 512 5.94 2.32 -13.32
CA PHE A 512 5.12 3.51 -13.14
C PHE A 512 5.29 4.06 -11.73
N GLN A 513 5.33 5.38 -11.56
CA GLN A 513 5.34 5.97 -10.22
C GLN A 513 4.03 5.64 -9.48
N PRO A 514 4.02 5.51 -8.15
CA PRO A 514 2.78 5.33 -7.40
C PRO A 514 1.77 6.46 -7.70
N PHE A 515 0.51 6.11 -7.96
CA PHE A 515 -0.59 7.05 -8.15
C PHE A 515 -1.54 7.01 -6.96
N GLU A 516 -1.56 8.12 -6.22
CA GLU A 516 -2.50 8.38 -5.14
C GLU A 516 -3.59 9.35 -5.62
N VAL A 517 -4.83 8.88 -5.67
CA VAL A 517 -5.98 9.65 -6.16
C VAL A 517 -6.17 10.95 -5.36
N ASN A 518 -5.93 10.89 -4.05
CA ASN A 518 -6.15 12.00 -3.13
C ASN A 518 -4.88 12.81 -2.84
N ASN A 519 -3.83 12.68 -3.67
CA ASN A 519 -2.60 13.44 -3.46
C ASN A 519 -2.88 14.97 -3.45
N ASP A 520 -2.36 15.67 -2.45
CA ASP A 520 -2.58 17.11 -2.22
C ASP A 520 -4.07 17.53 -2.17
N LEU A 521 -5.00 16.60 -1.90
CA LEU A 521 -6.43 16.91 -1.89
C LEU A 521 -6.77 17.89 -0.77
N GLN A 522 -6.30 17.65 0.45
CA GLN A 522 -6.61 18.52 1.58
C GLN A 522 -6.04 19.93 1.39
N ILE A 523 -4.79 20.04 0.91
CA ILE A 523 -4.14 21.32 0.57
C ILE A 523 -4.98 22.08 -0.48
N PHE A 524 -5.46 21.38 -1.51
CA PHE A 524 -6.31 21.98 -2.53
C PHE A 524 -7.65 22.47 -1.94
N LEU A 525 -8.33 21.64 -1.14
CA LEU A 525 -9.59 21.99 -0.50
C LEU A 525 -9.43 23.21 0.42
N ASP A 526 -8.38 23.22 1.24
CA ASP A 526 -8.08 24.33 2.15
C ASP A 526 -7.81 25.62 1.36
N SER A 527 -7.13 25.55 0.22
CA SER A 527 -6.88 26.73 -0.62
C SER A 527 -8.10 27.26 -1.37
N LYS A 528 -9.19 26.48 -1.46
CA LYS A 528 -10.35 26.77 -2.32
C LYS A 528 -11.66 26.98 -1.56
N ILE A 529 -11.81 26.48 -0.34
CA ILE A 529 -13.00 26.71 0.50
C ILE A 529 -12.93 28.13 1.10
N PRO A 530 -13.85 29.04 0.75
CA PRO A 530 -13.90 30.37 1.36
C PRO A 530 -14.12 30.27 2.87
N GLU A 531 -13.45 31.11 3.64
CA GLU A 531 -13.40 31.09 5.11
C GLU A 531 -14.81 31.10 5.77
N GLN A 532 -15.75 31.82 5.14
CA GLN A 532 -17.16 31.94 5.52
C GLN A 532 -17.98 30.63 5.48
N TYR A 533 -17.43 29.55 4.92
CA TYR A 533 -18.11 28.26 4.76
C TYR A 533 -17.44 27.11 5.53
N ARG A 534 -16.47 27.41 6.41
CA ARG A 534 -15.71 26.39 7.15
C ARG A 534 -16.38 25.86 8.43
N ILE A 535 -17.60 26.26 8.78
CA ILE A 535 -18.30 25.76 9.97
C ILE A 535 -19.78 25.48 9.67
N VAL A 536 -20.18 24.20 9.60
CA VAL A 536 -21.37 23.61 10.26
C VAL A 536 -21.20 22.09 10.29
N ALA A 537 -20.62 21.55 11.37
CA ALA A 537 -20.90 20.20 11.84
C ALA A 537 -20.88 20.26 13.37
N ASN A 538 -22.06 20.09 13.96
CA ASN A 538 -22.37 20.11 15.41
C ASN A 538 -22.56 21.50 16.05
N GLN A 539 -23.73 22.10 15.84
CA GLN A 539 -24.40 22.82 16.92
C GLN A 539 -25.85 22.32 17.03
N PRO A 540 -26.29 21.83 18.21
CA PRO A 540 -27.71 21.64 18.48
C PRO A 540 -28.40 23.01 18.64
N GLN A 541 -29.62 23.11 18.10
CA GLN A 541 -30.47 24.30 18.12
C GLN A 541 -30.58 24.89 19.54
N LYS A 542 -30.16 26.16 19.69
CA LYS A 542 -30.49 26.97 20.88
C LYS A 542 -31.84 27.67 20.68
N SER A 543 -32.76 27.34 21.58
CA SER A 543 -33.88 28.20 21.96
C SER A 543 -33.37 29.49 22.63
N GLN A 544 -34.20 30.53 22.55
CA GLN A 544 -33.91 31.95 22.80
C GLN A 544 -33.49 32.35 24.24
N LYS A 545 -32.83 33.53 24.30
CA LYS A 545 -32.50 34.43 25.45
C LYS A 545 -31.36 33.94 26.36
N GLN A 546 -30.39 34.74 26.81
CA GLN A 546 -30.26 36.20 26.97
C GLN A 546 -28.76 36.58 26.93
N GLU A 547 -28.45 37.83 26.55
CA GLU A 547 -27.10 38.37 26.43
C GLU A 547 -26.29 38.33 27.74
N GLN A 548 -25.15 37.65 27.72
CA GLN A 548 -23.94 38.05 28.44
C GLN A 548 -22.75 37.81 27.51
N GLN A 549 -21.90 38.83 27.37
CA GLN A 549 -20.67 38.80 26.58
C GLN A 549 -19.77 37.67 27.07
N GLN A 550 -19.77 36.54 26.34
CA GLN A 550 -18.68 35.57 26.39
C GLN A 550 -17.78 35.82 25.19
N ASP A 551 -16.53 36.18 25.47
CA ASP A 551 -15.44 36.10 24.51
C ASP A 551 -15.46 34.72 23.82
N GLN A 552 -15.82 34.73 22.53
CA GLN A 552 -15.78 33.55 21.69
C GLN A 552 -14.31 33.11 21.51
N PHE A 553 -13.90 32.12 22.31
CA PHE A 553 -12.87 31.18 21.88
C PHE A 553 -13.39 30.46 20.64
N GLY A 554 -12.95 30.90 19.46
CA GLY A 554 -13.33 30.28 18.19
C GLY A 554 -12.96 28.80 18.17
N GLU A 555 -13.87 27.97 17.66
CA GLU A 555 -13.76 26.51 17.49
C GLU A 555 -12.66 26.06 16.49
N ASP A 556 -11.65 26.89 16.23
CA ASP A 556 -10.56 26.58 15.31
C ASP A 556 -9.32 26.08 16.06
N ILE A 557 -9.12 24.75 15.95
CA ILE A 557 -7.87 24.02 16.18
C ILE A 557 -7.53 23.81 17.65
N VAL A 558 -8.21 22.84 18.26
CA VAL A 558 -7.77 22.17 19.50
C VAL A 558 -6.57 21.28 19.16
N PRO A 559 -5.36 21.53 19.70
CA PRO A 559 -4.22 20.63 19.49
C PRO A 559 -4.56 19.25 20.06
N LYS A 560 -4.26 18.19 19.31
CA LYS A 560 -4.46 16.81 19.80
C LYS A 560 -3.32 16.44 20.74
N LEU A 561 -3.65 15.71 21.82
CA LEU A 561 -2.64 15.04 22.65
C LEU A 561 -1.78 14.14 21.76
N GLN A 562 -0.47 14.25 21.92
CA GLN A 562 0.52 13.44 21.23
C GLN A 562 1.56 12.94 22.21
N TYR A 563 2.15 11.77 21.95
CA TYR A 563 3.23 11.25 22.79
C TYR A 563 4.52 12.03 22.57
N LEU A 564 5.23 12.33 23.66
CA LEU A 564 6.51 13.03 23.65
C LEU A 564 7.66 12.02 23.71
N THR A 565 8.44 11.92 22.63
CA THR A 565 9.61 11.02 22.59
C THR A 565 10.80 11.63 23.33
N ARG A 566 11.44 10.82 24.19
CA ARG A 566 12.63 11.19 24.99
C ARG A 566 13.85 10.28 24.76
N ASP A 567 14.10 9.87 23.52
CA ASP A 567 15.30 9.07 23.27
C ASP A 567 16.57 9.95 23.31
N ASP A 568 17.73 9.31 23.52
CA ASP A 568 19.05 9.96 23.59
C ASP A 568 19.42 10.70 22.30
N THR A 569 18.68 10.44 21.21
CA THR A 569 18.82 11.09 19.90
C THR A 569 17.84 12.26 19.69
N SER A 570 16.93 12.50 20.62
CA SER A 570 15.87 13.50 20.48
C SER A 570 16.38 14.91 20.83
N LYS A 571 15.89 15.89 20.07
CA LYS A 571 16.17 17.32 20.33
C LYS A 571 15.76 17.72 21.76
N SER A 572 14.66 17.16 22.27
CA SER A 572 14.22 17.37 23.65
C SER A 572 15.21 16.84 24.68
N TYR A 573 15.81 15.66 24.47
CA TYR A 573 16.80 15.11 25.40
C TYR A 573 18.03 16.02 25.51
N ALA A 574 18.59 16.46 24.39
CA ALA A 574 19.73 17.39 24.36
C ALA A 574 19.42 18.76 24.99
N VAL A 575 18.19 19.24 24.87
CA VAL A 575 17.76 20.50 25.50
C VAL A 575 17.58 20.31 27.01
N PHE A 576 16.97 19.21 27.47
CA PHE A 576 16.75 18.95 28.90
C PHE A 576 18.03 18.58 29.66
N SER A 577 18.97 17.89 29.02
CA SER A 577 20.28 17.58 29.62
C SER A 577 21.08 18.83 29.95
N ASN A 578 20.85 19.92 29.22
CA ASN A 578 21.51 21.22 29.39
C ASN A 578 20.65 22.26 30.11
N LEU A 579 19.45 21.89 30.59
CA LEU A 579 18.54 22.82 31.26
C LEU A 579 19.06 23.18 32.67
N GLN A 580 19.43 24.45 32.84
CA GLN A 580 19.86 25.00 34.13
C GLN A 580 18.66 25.39 34.99
N ASP A 581 18.79 25.28 36.32
CA ASP A 581 17.71 25.59 37.26
C ASP A 581 17.25 27.06 37.16
N SER A 582 18.17 27.98 36.79
CA SER A 582 17.88 29.40 36.54
C SER A 582 16.96 29.67 35.35
N MET A 583 16.78 28.68 34.44
CA MET A 583 15.91 28.80 33.27
C MET A 583 14.48 28.30 33.55
N ILE A 584 14.25 27.66 34.69
CA ILE A 584 12.96 27.08 35.07
C ILE A 584 12.10 28.17 35.73
N PRO A 585 10.87 28.42 35.23
CA PRO A 585 9.97 29.39 35.84
C PRO A 585 9.67 29.06 37.31
N GLU A 586 9.56 30.09 38.15
CA GLU A 586 9.13 29.94 39.54
C GLU A 586 7.76 29.24 39.61
N GLY A 587 7.65 28.20 40.45
CA GLY A 587 6.47 27.32 40.52
C GLY A 587 6.55 26.03 39.71
N LEU A 588 7.66 25.79 38.98
CA LEU A 588 7.95 24.50 38.35
C LEU A 588 9.25 23.88 38.90
N THR A 589 9.25 22.57 39.07
CA THR A 589 10.47 21.79 39.30
C THR A 589 11.06 21.27 37.98
N LYS A 590 12.35 20.96 37.97
CA LYS A 590 13.02 20.34 36.82
C LYS A 590 12.35 19.03 36.40
N GLN A 591 11.89 18.24 37.36
CA GLN A 591 11.19 17.00 37.10
C GLN A 591 9.83 17.25 36.43
N GLU A 592 9.07 18.26 36.89
CA GLU A 592 7.80 18.66 36.27
C GLU A 592 7.96 19.25 34.86
N VAL A 593 9.14 19.78 34.52
CA VAL A 593 9.48 20.23 33.16
C VAL A 593 9.87 19.05 32.26
N ILE A 594 10.59 18.06 32.79
CA ILE A 594 11.03 16.91 31.99
C ILE A 594 9.87 15.92 31.77
N PHE A 595 8.99 15.77 32.75
CA PHE A 595 7.87 14.83 32.76
C PHE A 595 6.52 15.55 32.87
N PRO A 596 6.12 16.32 31.83
CA PRO A 596 4.84 17.00 31.86
C PRO A 596 3.68 16.01 31.95
N GLU A 597 3.76 14.81 31.39
CA GLU A 597 2.68 13.82 31.36
C GLU A 597 2.44 13.04 32.66
N ASP A 598 3.23 13.28 33.71
CA ASP A 598 3.17 12.53 34.97
C ASP A 598 1.72 12.47 35.53
N PHE A 599 1.21 11.24 35.63
CA PHE A 599 -0.16 10.97 36.10
C PHE A 599 -0.31 11.17 37.60
N LYS A 600 0.78 11.21 38.39
CA LYS A 600 0.70 11.31 39.85
C LYS A 600 0.01 12.60 40.32
N THR A 601 0.17 13.67 39.55
CA THR A 601 -0.32 15.02 39.88
C THR A 601 -1.56 15.44 39.08
N THR A 602 -2.05 14.59 38.17
CA THR A 602 -3.17 14.94 37.27
C THR A 602 -4.42 14.13 37.59
N PHE A 603 -5.52 14.80 37.96
CA PHE A 603 -6.82 14.19 38.28
C PHE A 603 -7.88 14.45 37.20
N CYS A 604 -7.49 14.32 35.92
CA CYS A 604 -8.35 14.61 34.77
C CYS A 604 -8.72 13.36 34.00
N SER A 605 -10.03 13.08 33.96
CA SER A 605 -10.57 11.84 33.42
C SER A 605 -10.41 11.76 31.90
N SER A 606 -10.69 12.87 31.21
CA SER A 606 -10.56 13.00 29.76
C SER A 606 -9.09 12.90 29.31
N TYR A 607 -8.17 13.53 30.03
CA TYR A 607 -6.72 13.41 29.80
C TYR A 607 -6.20 11.98 30.00
N ILE A 608 -6.54 11.33 31.13
CA ILE A 608 -6.06 9.97 31.44
C ILE A 608 -6.54 8.97 30.40
N ASN A 609 -7.81 9.03 29.99
CA ASN A 609 -8.36 8.13 28.97
C ASN A 609 -7.66 8.30 27.62
N GLN A 610 -7.47 9.55 27.16
CA GLN A 610 -6.80 9.81 25.88
C GLN A 610 -5.33 9.39 25.89
N MET A 611 -4.62 9.59 26.99
CA MET A 611 -3.22 9.16 27.11
C MET A 611 -3.08 7.64 27.21
N GLU A 612 -4.00 6.94 27.87
CA GLU A 612 -4.03 5.47 27.92
C GLU A 612 -4.11 4.88 26.51
N ASP A 613 -4.99 5.41 25.66
CA ASP A 613 -5.15 4.96 24.28
C ASP A 613 -3.90 5.22 23.43
N ILE A 614 -3.30 6.41 23.56
CA ILE A 614 -2.05 6.76 22.89
C ILE A 614 -0.94 5.79 23.30
N LEU A 615 -0.78 5.51 24.61
CA LEU A 615 0.25 4.61 25.13
C LEU A 615 0.04 3.15 24.68
N LYS A 616 -1.21 2.68 24.60
CA LYS A 616 -1.54 1.34 24.07
C LYS A 616 -1.13 1.19 22.61
N GLU A 617 -1.40 2.19 21.78
CA GLU A 617 -0.99 2.20 20.37
C GLU A 617 0.54 2.25 20.23
N LEU A 618 1.23 3.04 21.05
CA LEU A 618 2.69 3.06 21.09
C LEU A 618 3.31 1.74 21.54
N SER A 619 2.73 1.07 22.53
CA SER A 619 3.19 -0.26 22.97
C SER A 619 3.11 -1.28 21.84
N LYS A 620 2.02 -1.27 21.04
CA LYS A 620 1.89 -2.11 19.84
C LYS A 620 2.93 -1.75 18.77
N TYR A 621 3.18 -0.46 18.55
CA TYR A 621 4.19 0.01 17.61
C TYR A 621 5.60 -0.47 17.99
N TYR A 622 6.01 -0.38 19.26
CA TYR A 622 7.33 -0.84 19.70
C TYR A 622 7.51 -2.37 19.58
N VAL A 623 6.42 -3.16 19.68
CA VAL A 623 6.46 -4.59 19.36
C VAL A 623 6.83 -4.83 17.90
N SER A 624 6.27 -4.05 16.98
CA SER A 624 6.55 -4.19 15.54
C SER A 624 8.00 -3.87 15.17
N LEU A 625 8.66 -3.03 15.97
CA LEU A 625 10.05 -2.62 15.77
C LEU A 625 11.08 -3.43 16.57
N GLY A 626 10.65 -4.38 17.40
CA GLY A 626 11.54 -5.16 18.28
C GLY A 626 12.19 -4.34 19.40
N LYS A 627 11.61 -3.19 19.79
CA LYS A 627 12.15 -2.27 20.81
C LYS A 627 11.59 -2.59 22.20
N PHE A 628 12.18 -3.58 22.87
CA PHE A 628 11.66 -4.13 24.13
C PHE A 628 11.73 -3.17 25.34
N GLN A 629 12.74 -2.30 25.42
CA GLN A 629 12.86 -1.34 26.54
C GLN A 629 11.81 -0.22 26.44
N ASP A 630 11.61 0.32 25.25
CA ASP A 630 10.59 1.36 25.01
C ASP A 630 9.17 0.83 25.25
N ARG A 631 8.91 -0.44 24.88
CA ARG A 631 7.67 -1.13 25.22
C ARG A 631 7.48 -1.27 26.74
N LYS A 632 8.54 -1.61 27.49
CA LYS A 632 8.48 -1.75 28.95
C LYS A 632 8.11 -0.41 29.59
N PHE A 633 8.72 0.68 29.14
CA PHE A 633 8.38 2.03 29.59
C PHE A 633 6.92 2.39 29.29
N ALA A 634 6.46 2.18 28.05
CA ALA A 634 5.06 2.43 27.68
C ALA A 634 4.07 1.63 28.54
N ASN A 635 4.36 0.37 28.84
CA ASN A 635 3.52 -0.46 29.71
C ASN A 635 3.50 0.03 31.16
N THR A 636 4.62 0.49 31.72
CA THR A 636 4.65 1.12 33.05
C THR A 636 3.78 2.36 33.10
N GLN A 637 3.82 3.20 32.07
CA GLN A 637 2.96 4.39 31.97
C GLN A 637 1.47 4.02 31.84
N ILE A 638 1.13 2.92 31.15
CA ILE A 638 -0.24 2.39 31.10
C ILE A 638 -0.71 1.94 32.48
N GLU A 639 0.13 1.23 33.23
CA GLU A 639 -0.18 0.78 34.60
C GLU A 639 -0.42 1.98 35.54
N GLU A 640 0.41 3.03 35.43
CA GLU A 640 0.23 4.27 36.19
C GLU A 640 -1.09 4.99 35.82
N ALA A 641 -1.42 5.09 34.52
CA ALA A 641 -2.68 5.66 34.06
C ALA A 641 -3.91 4.87 34.57
N MET A 642 -3.84 3.53 34.52
CA MET A 642 -4.89 2.65 35.05
C MET A 642 -5.07 2.79 36.56
N GLY A 643 -3.96 2.86 37.32
CA GLY A 643 -4.00 3.10 38.76
C GLY A 643 -4.67 4.43 39.10
N LYS A 644 -4.41 5.47 38.31
CA LYS A 644 -5.00 6.79 38.52
C LYS A 644 -6.47 6.87 38.11
N LYS A 645 -6.87 6.14 37.08
CA LYS A 645 -8.27 5.96 36.69
C LYS A 645 -9.10 5.30 37.80
N PHE A 646 -8.57 4.26 38.44
CA PHE A 646 -9.20 3.65 39.61
C PHE A 646 -9.33 4.65 40.77
N GLU A 647 -8.33 5.50 40.99
CA GLU A 647 -8.40 6.55 42.02
C GLU A 647 -9.50 7.60 41.71
N LEU A 648 -9.73 7.91 40.44
CA LEU A 648 -10.82 8.78 39.99
C LEU A 648 -12.20 8.13 40.16
N GLU A 649 -12.33 6.83 39.91
CA GLU A 649 -13.59 6.09 40.09
C GLU A 649 -14.06 6.07 41.55
N ILE A 650 -13.13 6.02 42.51
CA ILE A 650 -13.43 6.05 43.95
C ILE A 650 -13.46 7.47 44.53
N LEU A 651 -13.15 8.50 43.73
CA LEU A 651 -13.10 9.90 44.16
C LEU A 651 -14.48 10.41 44.65
N PRO A 652 -15.62 10.11 43.98
CA PRO A 652 -16.94 10.48 44.47
C PRO A 652 -17.20 9.94 45.89
N SER A 653 -16.86 8.68 46.16
CA SER A 653 -17.01 8.09 47.49
C SER A 653 -16.05 8.68 48.54
N LYS A 654 -14.87 9.15 48.14
CA LYS A 654 -13.96 9.92 49.01
C LYS A 654 -14.50 11.31 49.34
N VAL A 655 -15.21 11.93 48.40
CA VAL A 655 -15.90 13.21 48.60
C VAL A 655 -17.11 13.04 49.52
N GLU A 656 -17.95 12.03 49.27
CA GLU A 656 -19.11 11.70 50.12
C GLU A 656 -18.72 11.34 51.56
N SER A 657 -17.57 10.67 51.74
CA SER A 657 -17.03 10.34 53.07
C SER A 657 -16.24 11.47 53.73
N GLY A 658 -16.11 12.64 53.08
CA GLY A 658 -15.39 13.80 53.59
C GLY A 658 -13.86 13.63 53.68
N LYS A 659 -13.31 12.55 53.09
CA LYS A 659 -11.85 12.30 53.06
C LYS A 659 -11.12 13.22 52.08
N VAL A 660 -11.83 13.72 51.07
CA VAL A 660 -11.34 14.71 50.11
C VAL A 660 -12.46 15.74 49.91
N THR A 661 -12.14 17.03 49.88
CA THR A 661 -13.14 18.08 49.60
C THR A 661 -13.17 18.41 48.12
N LEU A 662 -14.32 18.86 47.61
CA LEU A 662 -14.42 19.40 46.24
C LEU A 662 -13.44 20.55 46.01
N ASN A 663 -13.19 21.37 47.03
CA ASN A 663 -12.23 22.47 46.97
C ASN A 663 -10.78 21.98 46.80
N GLN A 664 -10.42 20.83 47.39
CA GLN A 664 -9.10 20.23 47.17
C GLN A 664 -8.94 19.77 45.71
N ILE A 665 -9.97 19.17 45.12
CA ILE A 665 -9.97 18.74 43.71
C ILE A 665 -9.87 19.96 42.78
N TYR A 666 -10.67 21.01 43.05
CA TYR A 666 -10.61 22.28 42.34
C TYR A 666 -9.20 22.89 42.37
N THR A 667 -8.57 22.92 43.55
CA THR A 667 -7.21 23.45 43.73
C THR A 667 -6.17 22.68 42.89
N TYR A 668 -6.30 21.34 42.79
CA TYR A 668 -5.41 20.54 41.93
C TYR A 668 -5.57 20.87 40.44
N TYR A 669 -6.79 21.08 39.96
CA TYR A 669 -7.03 21.47 38.58
C TYR A 669 -6.43 22.85 38.26
N CYS A 670 -6.65 23.83 39.15
CA CYS A 670 -6.07 25.15 39.01
C CYS A 670 -4.53 25.11 39.00
N ASP A 671 -3.90 24.37 39.92
CA ASP A 671 -2.44 24.19 39.96
C ASP A 671 -1.90 23.55 38.67
N ALA A 672 -2.57 22.51 38.16
CA ALA A 672 -2.17 21.85 36.91
C ALA A 672 -2.26 22.80 35.70
N ILE A 673 -3.32 23.61 35.61
CA ILE A 673 -3.49 24.60 34.54
C ILE A 673 -2.42 25.70 34.60
N VAL A 674 -2.10 26.19 35.80
CA VAL A 674 -1.04 27.19 36.01
C VAL A 674 0.32 26.62 35.63
N LYS A 675 0.63 25.40 36.05
CA LYS A 675 1.87 24.71 35.67
C LYS A 675 1.97 24.49 34.16
N ASP A 676 0.88 24.13 33.49
CA ASP A 676 0.88 24.01 32.03
C ASP A 676 1.10 25.35 31.32
N ARG A 677 0.58 26.47 31.84
CA ARG A 677 0.95 27.80 31.33
C ARG A 677 2.46 28.03 31.38
N LEU A 678 3.07 27.80 32.55
CA LEU A 678 4.49 28.00 32.77
C LEU A 678 5.35 27.09 31.86
N ARG A 679 4.92 25.84 31.67
CA ARG A 679 5.58 24.89 30.75
C ARG A 679 5.49 25.33 29.30
N ILE A 680 4.32 25.78 28.84
CA ILE A 680 4.12 26.28 27.47
C ILE A 680 5.09 27.44 27.18
N GLU A 681 5.17 28.41 28.08
CA GLU A 681 6.10 29.55 27.93
C GLU A 681 7.56 29.10 27.88
N LEU A 682 7.95 28.18 28.76
CA LEU A 682 9.30 27.63 28.79
C LEU A 682 9.61 26.86 27.50
N TYR A 683 8.75 25.96 27.06
CA TYR A 683 8.97 25.15 25.86
C TYR A 683 9.02 26.00 24.59
N ILE A 684 8.24 27.09 24.51
CA ILE A 684 8.36 28.06 23.41
C ILE A 684 9.74 28.72 23.41
N LYS A 685 10.25 29.14 24.57
CA LYS A 685 11.60 29.72 24.70
C LYS A 685 12.70 28.71 24.33
N LEU A 686 12.49 27.44 24.64
CA LEU A 686 13.42 26.34 24.34
C LEU A 686 13.29 25.77 22.91
N GLY A 687 12.34 26.27 22.11
CA GLY A 687 12.09 25.77 20.76
C GLY A 687 11.53 24.33 20.72
N LEU A 688 10.88 23.88 21.79
CA LEU A 688 10.24 22.57 21.96
C LEU A 688 8.73 22.68 21.69
N TYR A 689 8.35 22.99 20.46
CA TYR A 689 6.95 23.32 20.12
C TYR A 689 5.98 22.13 20.24
N ASP A 690 6.44 20.90 20.02
CA ASP A 690 5.62 19.69 20.23
C ASP A 690 5.24 19.50 21.71
N TRP A 691 6.15 19.90 22.60
CA TRP A 691 5.94 19.88 24.05
C TRP A 691 5.02 21.01 24.49
N ALA A 692 5.18 22.21 23.91
CA ALA A 692 4.25 23.32 24.11
C ALA A 692 2.84 22.95 23.63
N SER A 693 2.71 22.27 22.48
CA SER A 693 1.43 21.79 21.96
C SER A 693 0.80 20.72 22.84
N PHE A 694 1.61 19.83 23.42
CA PHE A 694 1.14 18.82 24.37
C PHE A 694 0.53 19.46 25.62
N CYS A 695 1.24 20.40 26.26
CA CYS A 695 0.73 21.09 27.44
C CYS A 695 -0.48 21.97 27.11
N LEU A 696 -0.55 22.54 25.91
CA LEU A 696 -1.73 23.28 25.46
C LEU A 696 -2.96 22.37 25.31
N ALA A 697 -2.80 21.17 24.73
CA ALA A 697 -3.86 20.18 24.62
C ALA A 697 -4.34 19.69 26.00
N ARG A 698 -3.40 19.36 26.90
CA ARG A 698 -3.75 18.95 28.26
C ARG A 698 -4.47 20.05 29.04
N ARG A 699 -3.98 21.29 28.97
CA ARG A 699 -4.63 22.45 29.59
C ARG A 699 -6.08 22.62 29.12
N GLN A 700 -6.35 22.42 27.83
CA GLN A 700 -7.71 22.51 27.29
C GLN A 700 -8.62 21.40 27.83
N LEU A 701 -8.12 20.17 27.97
CA LEU A 701 -8.87 19.07 28.58
C LEU A 701 -9.18 19.31 30.05
N LEU A 702 -8.21 19.86 30.80
CA LEU A 702 -8.42 20.28 32.19
C LEU A 702 -9.52 21.33 32.30
N ILE A 703 -9.50 22.36 31.44
CA ILE A 703 -10.53 23.41 31.42
C ILE A 703 -11.89 22.84 31.01
N GLN A 704 -11.94 21.94 30.03
CA GLN A 704 -13.20 21.30 29.62
C GLN A 704 -13.80 20.45 30.74
N ASP A 705 -12.99 19.64 31.44
CA ASP A 705 -13.45 18.89 32.61
C ASP A 705 -13.97 19.86 33.70
N MET A 706 -13.32 21.01 33.96
CA MET A 706 -13.82 22.00 34.92
C MET A 706 -15.19 22.58 34.50
N ILE A 707 -15.37 22.88 33.21
CA ILE A 707 -16.63 23.39 32.65
C ILE A 707 -17.73 22.33 32.77
N ASP A 708 -17.43 21.08 32.44
CA ASP A 708 -18.38 19.96 32.51
C ASP A 708 -18.82 19.66 33.95
N ASN A 709 -18.00 20.05 34.94
CA ASN A 709 -18.30 19.95 36.38
C ASN A 709 -18.88 21.26 36.99
N GLU A 710 -19.22 22.24 36.16
CA GLU A 710 -19.77 23.54 36.58
C GLU A 710 -18.88 24.33 37.58
N TRP A 711 -17.55 24.15 37.49
CA TRP A 711 -16.61 24.89 38.33
C TRP A 711 -16.27 26.27 37.75
N ASP A 712 -15.98 27.23 38.62
CA ASP A 712 -15.53 28.56 38.21
C ASP A 712 -14.17 28.48 37.48
N ILE A 713 -14.02 29.27 36.42
CA ILE A 713 -12.82 29.31 35.57
C ILE A 713 -12.23 30.72 35.47
N GLU A 714 -12.79 31.72 36.15
CA GLU A 714 -12.29 33.11 36.09
C GLU A 714 -10.81 33.21 36.52
N ASP A 715 -10.40 32.44 37.52
CA ASP A 715 -9.03 32.44 38.07
C ASP A 715 -7.95 31.89 37.11
N VAL A 716 -8.31 31.32 35.95
CA VAL A 716 -7.39 30.58 35.06
C VAL A 716 -7.38 31.08 33.60
N LYS A 717 -8.03 32.21 33.30
CA LYS A 717 -8.30 32.72 31.93
C LYS A 717 -7.17 33.42 31.17
N GLU A 718 -5.97 33.62 31.73
CA GLU A 718 -4.94 34.41 31.03
C GLU A 718 -3.91 33.59 30.24
N ILE A 719 -4.18 33.30 28.95
CA ILE A 719 -3.16 33.08 27.90
C ILE A 719 -3.72 33.51 26.54
N ASN A 720 -2.99 34.32 25.77
CA ASN A 720 -3.31 34.61 24.37
C ASN A 720 -2.99 33.41 23.46
N VAL A 721 -3.85 32.39 23.49
CA VAL A 721 -3.74 31.12 22.75
C VAL A 721 -3.53 31.34 21.25
N LYS A 722 -4.13 32.39 20.67
CA LYS A 722 -4.01 32.73 19.23
C LYS A 722 -2.56 33.06 18.83
N SER A 723 -1.84 33.82 19.65
CA SER A 723 -0.42 34.16 19.43
C SER A 723 0.49 32.93 19.41
N ILE A 724 0.20 31.95 20.27
CA ILE A 724 0.99 30.72 20.43
C ILE A 724 0.70 29.74 19.27
N ILE A 725 -0.57 29.54 18.92
CA ILE A 725 -0.97 28.70 17.77
C ILE A 725 -0.35 29.25 16.47
N GLN A 726 -0.30 30.58 16.30
CA GLN A 726 0.33 31.19 15.13
C GLN A 726 1.83 30.91 15.06
N LYS A 727 2.55 30.95 16.19
CA LYS A 727 3.98 30.61 16.28
C LYS A 727 4.23 29.12 16.00
N ILE A 728 3.34 28.23 16.45
CA ILE A 728 3.42 26.78 16.19
C ILE A 728 3.19 26.49 14.69
N LYS A 729 2.16 27.09 14.08
CA LYS A 729 1.85 26.93 12.65
C LYS A 729 2.98 27.40 11.72
N ASN A 730 3.58 28.55 12.03
CA ASN A 730 4.70 29.07 11.23
C ASN A 730 5.91 28.13 11.23
N THR A 731 6.16 27.42 12.34
CA THR A 731 7.26 26.47 12.45
C THR A 731 6.91 25.10 11.85
N GLN A 732 5.65 24.64 11.94
CA GLN A 732 5.18 23.44 11.24
C GLN A 732 5.26 23.60 9.72
N ASN A 733 4.90 24.77 9.19
CA ASN A 733 5.05 25.09 7.77
C ASN A 733 6.53 25.07 7.34
N LYS A 734 7.45 25.63 8.15
CA LYS A 734 8.90 25.52 7.91
C LYS A 734 9.40 24.07 7.99
N GLY A 735 8.86 23.25 8.89
CA GLY A 735 9.19 21.83 9.04
C GLY A 735 8.70 20.97 7.86
N GLU A 736 7.52 21.26 7.32
CA GLU A 736 7.02 20.61 6.10
C GLU A 736 7.80 21.05 4.86
N GLU A 737 8.17 22.32 4.77
CA GLU A 737 9.04 22.84 3.70
C GLU A 737 10.43 22.20 3.76
N LEU A 738 11.00 22.05 4.96
CA LEU A 738 12.24 21.31 5.21
C LEU A 738 12.11 19.84 4.80
N LYS A 739 11.02 19.14 5.16
CA LYS A 739 10.77 17.75 4.74
C LYS A 739 10.66 17.63 3.22
N LYS A 740 9.98 18.57 2.56
CA LYS A 740 9.89 18.62 1.09
C LYS A 740 11.26 18.84 0.47
N ILE A 741 12.03 19.82 0.95
CA ILE A 741 13.39 20.11 0.46
C ILE A 741 14.34 18.93 0.69
N MET A 742 14.30 18.31 1.87
CA MET A 742 15.11 17.12 2.17
C MET A 742 14.74 15.91 1.30
N ALA A 743 13.47 15.77 0.91
CA ALA A 743 13.06 14.72 -0.04
C ALA A 743 13.59 14.95 -1.46
N TYR A 744 13.86 16.20 -1.85
CA TYR A 744 14.48 16.54 -3.15
C TYR A 744 16.01 16.35 -3.15
N ILE A 745 16.67 16.51 -2.01
CA ILE A 745 18.12 16.30 -1.88
C ILE A 745 18.40 14.80 -1.80
N LYS A 746 18.82 14.20 -2.92
CA LYS A 746 19.29 12.81 -2.96
C LYS A 746 20.82 12.78 -2.95
N PRO A 747 21.46 12.26 -1.89
CA PRO A 747 22.91 12.05 -1.90
C PRO A 747 23.31 11.06 -2.99
N GLN A 748 24.08 11.52 -3.98
CA GLN A 748 24.60 10.68 -5.06
C GLN A 748 25.73 11.39 -5.82
N ILE A 749 26.75 10.64 -6.22
CA ILE A 749 27.74 11.11 -7.19
C ILE A 749 27.10 11.03 -8.59
N THR A 750 26.95 12.19 -9.23
CA THR A 750 26.37 12.34 -10.56
C THR A 750 27.07 13.44 -11.33
N PHE A 751 26.98 13.40 -12.66
CA PHE A 751 27.42 14.53 -13.49
C PHE A 751 26.54 15.75 -13.24
N LEU A 752 27.16 16.88 -12.88
CA LEU A 752 26.45 18.13 -12.67
C LEU A 752 26.27 18.86 -14.01
N LYS A 753 25.02 19.08 -14.40
CA LYS A 753 24.65 19.69 -15.68
C LYS A 753 25.04 21.17 -15.70
N ARG A 754 25.75 21.61 -16.74
CA ARG A 754 26.26 22.99 -16.86
C ARG A 754 26.13 23.58 -18.26
N GLY A 755 25.43 22.90 -19.16
CA GLY A 755 25.05 23.43 -20.47
C GLY A 755 24.17 24.69 -20.31
N GLY A 756 24.27 25.63 -21.26
CA GLY A 756 23.51 26.89 -21.22
C GLY A 756 21.98 26.70 -21.21
N GLU A 757 21.52 25.51 -21.55
CA GLU A 757 20.11 25.10 -21.59
C GLU A 757 19.56 24.71 -20.20
N PHE A 758 20.42 24.54 -19.18
CA PHE A 758 20.01 24.12 -17.83
C PHE A 758 19.87 25.32 -16.88
N ARG A 759 18.87 25.24 -15.99
CA ARG A 759 18.57 26.28 -14.98
C ARG A 759 19.76 26.58 -14.09
N GLU A 760 20.50 25.54 -13.71
CA GLU A 760 21.66 25.60 -12.83
C GLU A 760 22.76 26.49 -13.43
N ALA A 761 22.96 26.40 -14.75
CA ALA A 761 23.95 27.23 -15.44
C ALA A 761 23.57 28.72 -15.42
N ALA A 762 22.29 29.05 -15.47
CA ALA A 762 21.81 30.42 -15.35
C ALA A 762 22.02 30.98 -13.94
N ILE A 763 21.76 30.17 -12.90
CA ILE A 763 21.96 30.55 -11.49
C ILE A 763 23.46 30.76 -11.21
N LEU A 764 24.32 29.85 -11.67
CA LEU A 764 25.76 29.93 -11.43
C LEU A 764 26.44 31.07 -12.18
N LYS A 765 25.89 31.51 -13.33
CA LYS A 765 26.36 32.71 -14.05
C LYS A 765 26.11 34.01 -13.29
N GLN A 766 25.17 34.02 -12.35
CA GLN A 766 24.85 35.19 -11.52
C GLN A 766 25.68 35.23 -10.23
N LEU A 767 26.54 34.23 -10.01
CA LEU A 767 27.34 34.13 -8.79
C LEU A 767 28.46 35.19 -8.80
N THR A 768 28.53 36.01 -7.76
CA THR A 768 29.57 37.01 -7.52
C THR A 768 30.41 36.62 -6.30
N GLU A 769 31.62 37.19 -6.16
CA GLU A 769 32.55 36.80 -5.09
C GLU A 769 32.02 37.07 -3.67
N ASP A 770 31.21 38.11 -3.49
CA ASP A 770 30.56 38.48 -2.23
C ASP A 770 29.47 37.49 -1.78
N MET A 771 28.98 36.64 -2.69
CA MET A 771 28.02 35.59 -2.37
C MET A 771 28.67 34.31 -1.83
N LEU A 772 30.00 34.19 -1.93
CA LEU A 772 30.73 32.99 -1.55
C LEU A 772 30.97 32.94 -0.03
N PRO A 773 30.79 31.78 0.62
CA PRO A 773 31.25 31.57 1.99
C PRO A 773 32.76 31.83 2.10
N GLN A 774 33.20 32.37 3.24
CA GLN A 774 34.62 32.62 3.50
C GLN A 774 35.43 31.32 3.37
N GLY A 775 36.50 31.35 2.57
CA GLY A 775 37.34 30.18 2.27
C GLY A 775 36.95 29.41 1.01
N LEU A 776 35.86 29.77 0.31
CA LEU A 776 35.48 29.19 -0.97
C LEU A 776 35.80 30.15 -2.13
N THR A 777 36.65 29.72 -3.07
CA THR A 777 36.95 30.52 -4.28
C THR A 777 35.92 30.32 -5.39
N MET A 778 35.83 31.27 -6.33
CA MET A 778 34.92 31.16 -7.47
C MET A 778 35.20 29.89 -8.32
N LYS A 779 36.47 29.55 -8.57
CA LYS A 779 36.83 28.31 -9.29
C LYS A 779 36.30 27.07 -8.57
N GLN A 780 36.45 27.00 -7.25
CA GLN A 780 35.98 25.88 -6.43
C GLN A 780 34.46 25.82 -6.32
N ALA A 781 33.76 26.97 -6.34
CA ALA A 781 32.30 27.05 -6.31
C ALA A 781 31.66 26.64 -7.64
N LEU A 782 32.26 27.01 -8.78
CA LEU A 782 31.73 26.68 -10.10
C LEU A 782 32.05 25.25 -10.54
N ASN A 783 33.11 24.64 -9.98
CA ASN A 783 33.59 23.33 -10.39
C ASN A 783 33.79 22.39 -9.18
N PRO A 784 32.71 21.92 -8.53
CA PRO A 784 32.82 20.99 -7.41
C PRO A 784 33.35 19.59 -7.81
N GLU A 785 33.19 19.23 -9.08
CA GLU A 785 33.74 18.01 -9.70
C GLU A 785 35.22 18.12 -10.09
N ASP A 786 35.83 19.33 -10.02
CA ASP A 786 37.21 19.56 -10.45
C ASP A 786 38.19 18.74 -9.61
N LEU A 787 39.08 18.01 -10.27
CA LEU A 787 39.86 16.94 -9.66
C LEU A 787 41.21 17.44 -9.13
N ASP A 788 41.60 18.66 -9.51
CA ASP A 788 42.79 19.36 -9.01
C ASP A 788 42.79 19.52 -7.48
N TYR A 789 41.60 19.46 -6.86
CA TYR A 789 41.38 19.65 -5.42
C TYR A 789 40.76 18.42 -4.72
N ASN A 790 40.68 17.27 -5.41
CA ASN A 790 39.94 16.09 -4.93
C ASN A 790 40.80 14.82 -5.04
N TYR A 791 41.63 14.58 -4.03
CA TYR A 791 42.58 13.46 -3.99
C TYR A 791 42.06 12.22 -3.24
N CYS A 792 40.78 11.87 -3.42
CA CYS A 792 40.18 10.69 -2.77
C CYS A 792 39.95 9.55 -3.77
N MET A 793 40.58 8.41 -3.52
CA MET A 793 40.55 7.22 -4.37
C MET A 793 39.13 6.73 -4.65
N SER A 794 38.34 6.50 -3.60
CA SER A 794 36.96 6.01 -3.71
C SER A 794 36.05 6.98 -4.48
N TYR A 795 36.26 8.28 -4.34
CA TYR A 795 35.54 9.29 -5.09
C TYR A 795 35.95 9.31 -6.57
N LEU A 796 37.25 9.26 -6.87
CA LEU A 796 37.77 9.24 -8.24
C LEU A 796 37.26 8.01 -9.01
N GLU A 797 37.21 6.83 -8.37
CA GLU A 797 36.64 5.61 -8.94
C GLU A 797 35.13 5.78 -9.22
N LYS A 798 34.34 6.23 -8.23
CA LYS A 798 32.91 6.48 -8.39
C LYS A 798 32.63 7.51 -9.49
N MET A 799 33.41 8.58 -9.58
CA MET A 799 33.28 9.61 -10.61
C MET A 799 33.52 9.02 -12.00
N THR A 800 34.56 8.21 -12.17
CA THR A 800 34.89 7.59 -13.45
C THR A 800 33.72 6.79 -14.04
N ASP A 801 33.05 5.99 -13.20
CA ASP A 801 31.86 5.22 -13.58
C ASP A 801 30.67 6.12 -13.94
N GLN A 802 30.44 7.18 -13.16
CA GLN A 802 29.31 8.09 -13.37
C GLN A 802 29.49 8.94 -14.62
N GLN A 803 30.72 9.38 -14.90
CA GLN A 803 31.04 10.12 -16.12
C GLN A 803 30.89 9.24 -17.37
N ALA A 804 31.24 7.94 -17.31
CA ALA A 804 30.98 6.99 -18.39
C ALA A 804 29.48 6.85 -18.69
N LYS A 805 28.66 6.75 -17.65
CA LYS A 805 27.19 6.70 -17.78
C LYS A 805 26.63 8.00 -18.35
N ALA A 806 27.13 9.15 -17.89
CA ALA A 806 26.72 10.47 -18.38
C ALA A 806 27.06 10.63 -19.86
N GLN A 807 28.25 10.23 -20.31
CA GLN A 807 28.62 10.24 -21.73
C GLN A 807 27.67 9.39 -22.59
N ALA A 808 27.36 8.17 -22.13
CA ALA A 808 26.43 7.29 -22.85
C ALA A 808 25.03 7.88 -22.93
N PHE A 809 24.57 8.55 -21.86
CA PHE A 809 23.30 9.26 -21.82
C PHE A 809 23.29 10.46 -22.79
N PHE A 810 24.25 11.37 -22.69
CA PHE A 810 24.31 12.57 -23.55
C PHE A 810 24.54 12.23 -25.02
N ALA A 811 25.25 11.14 -25.31
CA ALA A 811 25.36 10.63 -26.67
C ALA A 811 24.01 10.20 -27.25
N LYS A 812 23.15 9.56 -26.46
CA LYS A 812 21.79 9.17 -26.88
C LYS A 812 20.85 10.37 -26.99
N SER A 813 21.02 11.38 -26.14
CA SER A 813 20.19 12.59 -26.10
C SER A 813 20.61 13.69 -27.07
N GLY A 814 21.68 13.49 -27.86
CA GLY A 814 22.15 14.47 -28.84
C GLY A 814 22.87 15.70 -28.25
N LEU A 815 23.14 15.73 -26.94
CA LEU A 815 23.76 16.86 -26.23
C LEU A 815 25.29 16.80 -26.35
N LYS A 816 25.82 17.32 -27.46
CA LYS A 816 27.26 17.20 -27.81
C LYS A 816 28.20 17.88 -26.81
N GLU A 817 27.85 19.06 -26.29
CA GLU A 817 28.69 19.80 -25.34
C GLU A 817 28.82 19.08 -23.99
N GLU A 818 27.71 18.61 -23.43
CA GLU A 818 27.73 17.89 -22.14
C GLU A 818 28.42 16.53 -22.27
N LYS A 819 28.27 15.85 -23.42
CA LYS A 819 29.06 14.65 -23.72
C LYS A 819 30.57 14.95 -23.70
N ALA A 820 31.01 16.06 -24.31
CA ALA A 820 32.42 16.44 -24.36
C ALA A 820 32.96 16.77 -22.96
N LYS A 821 32.18 17.50 -22.14
CA LYS A 821 32.54 17.80 -20.74
C LYS A 821 32.64 16.54 -19.89
N ALA A 822 31.65 15.63 -19.98
CA ALA A 822 31.68 14.36 -19.27
C ALA A 822 32.87 13.47 -19.70
N LYS A 823 33.27 13.55 -20.98
CA LYS A 823 34.49 12.90 -21.48
C LYS A 823 35.77 13.49 -20.88
N ALA A 824 35.91 14.80 -20.90
CA ALA A 824 37.07 15.48 -20.32
C ALA A 824 37.21 15.20 -18.82
N LEU A 825 36.10 15.23 -18.07
CA LEU A 825 36.09 14.90 -16.64
C LEU A 825 36.47 13.44 -16.37
N GLN A 826 36.00 12.49 -17.20
CA GLN A 826 36.39 11.09 -17.06
C GLN A 826 37.89 10.88 -17.31
N GLU A 827 38.43 11.47 -18.38
CA GLU A 827 39.85 11.37 -18.71
C GLU A 827 40.72 11.99 -17.62
N ASN A 828 40.30 13.12 -17.04
CA ASN A 828 40.99 13.74 -15.93
C ASN A 828 40.90 12.87 -14.65
N ALA A 829 39.75 12.25 -14.36
CA ALA A 829 39.57 11.35 -13.22
C ALA A 829 40.51 10.14 -13.30
N PHE A 830 40.61 9.51 -14.48
CA PHE A 830 41.56 8.42 -14.72
C PHE A 830 43.02 8.85 -14.51
N LYS A 831 43.40 10.03 -15.02
CA LYS A 831 44.77 10.56 -14.85
C LYS A 831 45.09 10.81 -13.38
N CYS A 832 44.18 11.45 -12.64
CA CYS A 832 44.33 11.70 -11.21
C CYS A 832 44.39 10.41 -10.40
N LEU A 833 43.51 9.44 -10.70
CA LEU A 833 43.46 8.14 -10.02
C LEU A 833 44.78 7.38 -10.18
N TYR A 834 45.27 7.24 -11.42
CA TYR A 834 46.53 6.55 -11.70
C TYR A 834 47.73 7.30 -11.10
N GLY A 835 47.73 8.64 -11.19
CA GLY A 835 48.76 9.48 -10.61
C GLY A 835 48.84 9.33 -9.09
N LEU A 836 47.70 9.35 -8.39
CA LEU A 836 47.61 9.18 -6.95
C LEU A 836 48.06 7.77 -6.53
N GLN A 837 47.58 6.72 -7.20
CA GLN A 837 48.04 5.35 -6.96
C GLN A 837 49.55 5.20 -7.10
N ASN A 838 50.13 5.79 -8.15
CA ASN A 838 51.58 5.74 -8.36
C ASN A 838 52.34 6.51 -7.27
N LYS A 839 51.86 7.69 -6.87
CA LYS A 839 52.48 8.48 -5.78
C LYS A 839 52.42 7.74 -4.43
N MET A 840 51.30 7.08 -4.12
CA MET A 840 51.17 6.24 -2.92
C MET A 840 52.10 5.02 -2.97
N GLN A 841 52.16 4.31 -4.10
CA GLN A 841 53.02 3.12 -4.25
C GLN A 841 54.51 3.46 -4.21
N THR A 842 54.89 4.63 -4.71
CA THR A 842 56.29 5.10 -4.71
C THR A 842 56.68 5.83 -3.43
N GLY A 843 55.74 6.03 -2.48
CA GLY A 843 55.97 6.78 -1.25
C GLY A 843 56.22 8.28 -1.46
N GLN A 844 55.80 8.84 -2.60
CA GLN A 844 55.89 10.27 -2.90
C GLN A 844 54.82 11.11 -2.21
N ILE A 845 53.77 10.46 -1.71
CA ILE A 845 52.76 11.05 -0.82
C ILE A 845 52.70 10.16 0.41
N ASP A 846 52.79 10.77 1.59
CA ASP A 846 52.66 10.06 2.86
C ASP A 846 51.23 10.07 3.40
N ALA A 847 51.01 9.36 4.51
CA ALA A 847 49.68 9.23 5.11
C ALA A 847 49.13 10.55 5.66
N GLU A 848 50.00 11.46 6.11
CA GLU A 848 49.63 12.76 6.67
C GLU A 848 49.12 13.68 5.56
N GLU A 849 49.81 13.72 4.42
CA GLU A 849 49.36 14.45 3.23
C GLU A 849 48.01 13.95 2.70
N ILE A 850 47.75 12.63 2.73
CA ILE A 850 46.44 12.07 2.33
C ILE A 850 45.34 12.52 3.30
N GLN A 851 45.62 12.49 4.60
CA GLN A 851 44.69 12.92 5.63
C GLN A 851 44.34 14.41 5.47
N ASP A 852 45.32 15.26 5.15
CA ASP A 852 45.11 16.68 4.90
C ASP A 852 44.23 16.91 3.66
N PHE A 853 44.48 16.19 2.56
CA PHE A 853 43.62 16.27 1.37
C PHE A 853 42.17 15.89 1.66
N TYR A 854 41.93 14.87 2.50
CA TYR A 854 40.58 14.44 2.86
C TYR A 854 39.90 15.50 3.74
N SER A 855 40.65 16.07 4.68
CA SER A 855 40.17 17.12 5.59
C SER A 855 39.79 18.39 4.84
N ASP A 856 40.67 18.89 3.96
CA ASP A 856 40.39 20.05 3.10
C ASP A 856 39.16 19.82 2.22
N GLY A 857 39.05 18.62 1.69
CA GLY A 857 37.91 18.16 0.92
C GLY A 857 36.57 18.25 1.67
N ILE A 858 36.55 17.77 2.92
CA ILE A 858 35.38 17.81 3.81
C ILE A 858 34.98 19.25 4.10
N VAL A 859 35.96 20.13 4.34
CA VAL A 859 35.72 21.57 4.61
C VAL A 859 35.17 22.27 3.37
N LEU A 860 35.77 22.04 2.20
CA LEU A 860 35.31 22.62 0.93
C LEU A 860 33.88 22.20 0.59
N ASP A 861 33.54 20.91 0.77
CA ASP A 861 32.19 20.44 0.47
C ASP A 861 31.16 20.94 1.51
N ARG A 862 31.55 21.18 2.77
CA ARG A 862 30.71 21.91 3.75
C ARG A 862 30.37 23.31 3.24
N LEU A 863 31.36 24.09 2.81
CA LEU A 863 31.16 25.45 2.30
C LEU A 863 30.30 25.45 1.02
N ARG A 864 30.51 24.48 0.12
CA ARG A 864 29.68 24.30 -1.09
C ARG A 864 28.23 23.97 -0.74
N ILE A 865 27.98 23.10 0.23
CA ILE A 865 26.62 22.78 0.69
C ILE A 865 25.91 24.05 1.18
N GLN A 866 26.59 24.89 1.97
CA GLN A 866 26.05 26.16 2.45
C GLN A 866 25.65 27.08 1.28
N LEU A 867 26.53 27.21 0.28
CA LEU A 867 26.28 28.02 -0.90
C LEU A 867 25.11 27.46 -1.73
N TYR A 868 25.14 26.18 -2.07
CA TYR A 868 24.16 25.55 -2.95
C TYR A 868 22.78 25.43 -2.32
N MET A 869 22.69 25.32 -0.99
CA MET A 869 21.42 25.44 -0.25
C MET A 869 20.82 26.83 -0.43
N LYS A 870 21.60 27.90 -0.25
CA LYS A 870 21.15 29.29 -0.47
C LYS A 870 20.70 29.52 -1.92
N LEU A 871 21.41 28.94 -2.88
CA LEU A 871 21.08 29.02 -4.31
C LEU A 871 19.96 28.08 -4.77
N LYS A 872 19.44 27.23 -3.86
CA LYS A 872 18.43 26.19 -4.14
C LYS A 872 18.85 25.21 -5.25
N LEU A 873 20.14 24.88 -5.32
CA LEU A 873 20.74 23.91 -6.24
C LEU A 873 20.78 22.51 -5.60
N TYR A 874 19.63 21.91 -5.34
CA TYR A 874 19.52 20.70 -4.50
C TYR A 874 20.24 19.45 -5.05
N GLU A 875 20.33 19.29 -6.38
CA GLU A 875 21.14 18.20 -6.98
C GLU A 875 22.64 18.38 -6.66
N TRP A 876 23.12 19.63 -6.62
CA TRP A 876 24.51 19.96 -6.29
C TRP A 876 24.78 19.78 -4.79
N VAL A 877 23.79 20.07 -3.93
CA VAL A 877 23.84 19.74 -2.50
C VAL A 877 23.96 18.23 -2.31
N GLY A 878 23.14 17.44 -3.01
CA GLY A 878 23.19 15.96 -2.98
C GLY A 878 24.56 15.41 -3.41
N PHE A 879 25.16 15.99 -4.44
CA PHE A 879 26.50 15.65 -4.90
C PHE A 879 27.57 15.88 -3.81
N CYS A 880 27.60 17.07 -3.20
CA CYS A 880 28.57 17.40 -2.15
C CYS A 880 28.36 16.57 -0.87
N LEU A 881 27.13 16.22 -0.53
CA LEU A 881 26.83 15.36 0.62
C LEU A 881 27.40 13.95 0.44
N GLU A 882 27.16 13.32 -0.70
CA GLU A 882 27.70 11.98 -0.99
C GLU A 882 29.24 12.02 -1.07
N LYS A 883 29.81 13.03 -1.71
CA LYS A 883 31.26 13.20 -1.80
C LYS A 883 31.92 13.35 -0.42
N ARG A 884 31.36 14.20 0.44
CA ARG A 884 31.81 14.34 1.84
C ARG A 884 31.69 13.03 2.61
N GLN A 885 30.61 12.27 2.41
CA GLN A 885 30.45 10.95 3.06
C GLN A 885 31.52 9.95 2.62
N ILE A 886 31.89 9.95 1.33
CA ILE A 886 32.98 9.12 0.83
C ILE A 886 34.29 9.49 1.54
N TYR A 887 34.60 10.78 1.69
CA TYR A 887 35.85 11.22 2.33
C TYR A 887 35.89 10.79 3.80
N ILE A 888 34.78 10.97 4.53
CA ILE A 888 34.66 10.53 5.93
C ILE A 888 34.80 9.01 6.04
N GLN A 889 34.22 8.25 5.12
CA GLN A 889 34.32 6.80 5.12
C GLN A 889 35.75 6.33 4.85
N ASP A 890 36.42 6.90 3.85
CA ASP A 890 37.82 6.60 3.54
C ASP A 890 38.74 6.98 4.71
N MET A 891 38.52 8.13 5.38
CA MET A 891 39.28 8.51 6.58
C MET A 891 39.12 7.47 7.70
N LYS A 892 37.91 6.96 7.93
CA LYS A 892 37.65 5.91 8.94
C LYS A 892 38.33 4.59 8.60
N GLU A 893 38.28 4.19 7.33
CA GLU A 893 38.89 2.94 6.86
C GLU A 893 40.43 2.96 6.95
N ASN A 894 41.04 4.15 6.86
CA ASN A 894 42.48 4.36 7.00
C ASN A 894 42.90 4.78 8.43
N GLU A 895 42.00 4.71 9.41
CA GLU A 895 42.26 5.07 10.82
C GLU A 895 42.77 6.52 11.03
N PHE A 896 42.46 7.43 10.09
CA PHE A 896 42.84 8.83 10.19
C PHE A 896 42.00 9.58 11.22
N GLN A 897 42.62 10.56 11.89
CA GLN A 897 41.89 11.44 12.80
C GLN A 897 40.99 12.38 11.99
N ILE A 898 39.70 12.37 12.30
CA ILE A 898 38.74 13.26 11.64
C ILE A 898 38.59 14.53 12.49
N LYS A 899 39.28 15.58 12.07
CA LYS A 899 39.10 16.93 12.62
C LYS A 899 37.88 17.56 11.90
N ASP A 900 37.04 18.31 12.62
CA ASP A 900 35.85 19.00 12.08
C ASP A 900 34.70 18.13 11.52
N VAL A 901 34.27 17.09 12.25
CA VAL A 901 33.02 16.36 11.98
C VAL A 901 31.82 17.10 12.58
N GLU A 902 31.65 18.38 12.25
CA GLU A 902 30.35 19.00 12.50
C GLU A 902 29.31 18.28 11.64
N ASN A 903 28.26 17.78 12.29
CA ASN A 903 27.08 17.31 11.58
C ASN A 903 26.48 18.51 10.86
N ILE A 904 26.37 18.41 9.53
CA ILE A 904 25.72 19.46 8.73
C ILE A 904 24.22 19.36 9.01
N ASP A 905 23.73 20.24 9.87
CA ASP A 905 22.30 20.44 10.06
C ASP A 905 21.76 21.28 8.89
N LEU A 906 21.23 20.59 7.88
CA LEU A 906 20.67 21.25 6.69
C LEU A 906 19.52 22.21 7.03
N SER A 907 18.89 22.09 8.21
CA SER A 907 17.84 22.99 8.66
C SER A 907 18.34 24.39 9.00
N GLN A 908 19.63 24.57 9.23
CA GLN A 908 20.23 25.88 9.53
C GLN A 908 20.40 26.76 8.28
N TYR A 909 20.22 26.19 7.08
CA TYR A 909 20.42 26.87 5.80
C TYR A 909 19.10 27.13 5.04
N ILE A 910 17.96 26.89 5.70
CA ILE A 910 16.59 27.17 5.24
C ILE A 910 16.00 28.26 6.12
#